data_AF-A0A3B6NS69-F1
#
_entry.id   AF-A0A3B6NS69-F1
#
_cell.length_a   1.000
_cell.length_b   1.000
_cell.length_c   1.000
_cell.angle_alpha   90.00
_cell.angle_beta   90.00
_cell.angle_gamma   90.00
#
_symmetry.space_group_name_H-M   'P 1'
#
loop_
_entity.id
_entity.type
_entity.pdbx_description
1 polymer ?
#
loop_
_entity_poly.entity_id
_entity_poly.type
_entity_poly.pdbx_seq_one_letter_code
_entity_poly.pdbx_strand_id
1 'polypeptide(L)'
;MGSFTLPLIEETRADLYSALECIKHAPATEVKRIDELCSKQSIFSILVKKADPMNTNPGEVYALKDADILVFLDRKPRHISDLGRSKVPYVIASVLKAEDANGNAIVRLSGGKRDLVPPLVAVFLINMTTYNRIWNALDMHVAGLRNTSIIEKIVRYAPKEDSSELPLHLPDRSLGLEKFRLNRSQQMAVLDCVSAMEQQGTYPVRLIWGPPGTGKTKTISTLLWSMMVKNHRTLTCAPTNTAVVEVASRILSLIGESSAGGGNGCFLSDVVLFGNEDRMNVDQDLTKIFLEKRVRRLQKCLTPGSGWTSCLSSMVRILEEPLVQYASYVEHTERLIKELAKKEKEELAKKKAKNKGVEVKEDVAKKEADKKSIKIQSFKEYFTSSYKRIEDELRTCIETFSDDLPRSATSRQNFRCMTEVLHLLTEFGKQVQSEPEKQLQTLFRDTSDGKNSCLFQSLVSYAEDSVRSELKQARAQCVEKLNHLSNNFDLPGIFDKRSIEEFLLQKSKSVLCTASSSARLHYLQKAEPFDILVVDEAAQLKECESMIPLQIPGIRLAVLIGDEYQLPALVKSQVCDEADFGRSLFERLSSLGHPKHLLNVQYRMHPGISKFPVSSFYGGQIDDGENVLRRDYERKHLTGPMYGSYSFINIEGGKESSGKHDKSLINTIEVAAVTRIVQRLFRESVETRRKLSVGVVSPYKGQVRAIQEKLGKTYEMHGGFSVKVRSVDGFQGAEEDIIIFSTVRSNSTGTVGFLNNVNRTNVALTRAKHCLWIVGNATTLVSSKTVWQKIVTDAKERGCFFDANDDQDLSGAIVKAVIELDEVESALSMEMGNLRIGGSRSGKSKTKYV
;
A
#
# COMPACT_ATOMS: atom_id res chain seq x y z
N MET A 1 6.04 1.36 30.49
CA MET A 1 4.81 1.28 29.68
C MET A 1 3.71 2.22 30.19
N GLY A 2 3.37 2.22 31.48
CA GLY A 2 2.31 3.09 32.02
C GLY A 2 2.47 4.60 31.79
N SER A 3 3.69 5.08 31.54
CA SER A 3 3.96 6.48 31.16
C SER A 3 3.28 6.92 29.85
N PHE A 4 2.94 5.98 28.95
CA PHE A 4 2.26 6.30 27.68
C PHE A 4 0.73 6.34 27.80
N THR A 5 0.14 5.87 28.91
CA THR A 5 -1.31 5.72 29.05
C THR A 5 -2.04 7.07 29.01
N LEU A 6 -1.63 8.04 29.83
CA LEU A 6 -2.28 9.36 29.88
C LEU A 6 -2.07 10.16 28.57
N PRO A 7 -0.85 10.25 28.00
CA PRO A 7 -0.64 10.88 26.70
C PRO A 7 -1.47 10.24 25.58
N LEU A 8 -1.65 8.92 25.56
CA LEU A 8 -2.46 8.25 24.55
C LEU A 8 -3.95 8.62 24.66
N ILE A 9 -4.47 8.75 25.88
CA ILE A 9 -5.85 9.20 26.13
C ILE A 9 -6.03 10.64 25.65
N GLU A 10 -5.08 11.52 26.00
CA GLU A 10 -5.12 12.93 25.62
C GLU A 10 -4.98 13.11 24.10
N GLU A 11 -4.11 12.36 23.45
CA GLU A 11 -3.99 12.35 21.99
C GLU A 11 -5.29 11.87 21.32
N THR A 12 -5.92 10.82 21.85
CA THR A 12 -7.22 10.33 21.36
C THR A 12 -8.30 11.39 21.51
N ARG A 13 -8.33 12.11 22.65
CA ARG A 13 -9.25 13.22 22.91
C ARG A 13 -9.04 14.36 21.91
N ALA A 14 -7.79 14.73 21.64
CA ALA A 14 -7.45 15.78 20.67
C ALA A 14 -7.85 15.38 19.23
N ASP A 15 -7.67 14.11 18.87
CA ASP A 15 -8.13 13.58 17.57
C ASP A 15 -9.66 13.67 17.44
N LEU A 16 -10.38 13.22 18.47
CA LEU A 16 -11.83 13.32 18.52
C LEU A 16 -12.31 14.77 18.42
N TYR A 17 -11.66 15.70 19.12
CA TYR A 17 -11.96 17.12 19.06
C TYR A 17 -11.75 17.69 17.64
N SER A 18 -10.62 17.36 17.00
CA SER A 18 -10.34 17.77 15.62
C SER A 18 -11.39 17.24 14.63
N ALA A 19 -11.86 16.00 14.81
CA ALA A 19 -12.95 15.44 14.01
C ALA A 19 -14.28 16.19 14.22
N LEU A 20 -14.58 16.61 15.44
CA LEU A 20 -15.77 17.39 15.77
C LEU A 20 -15.75 18.81 15.17
N GLU A 21 -14.59 19.46 15.11
CA GLU A 21 -14.45 20.75 14.41
C GLU A 21 -14.74 20.62 12.90
N CYS A 22 -14.41 19.46 12.31
CA CYS A 22 -14.62 19.17 10.90
C CYS A 22 -15.94 18.43 10.61
N ILE A 23 -16.86 18.32 11.58
CA ILE A 23 -18.05 17.45 11.51
C ILE A 23 -18.95 17.71 10.29
N LYS A 24 -18.97 18.95 9.78
CA LYS A 24 -19.68 19.32 8.55
C LYS A 24 -19.31 18.44 7.36
N HIS A 25 -18.02 18.12 7.24
CA HIS A 25 -17.45 17.35 6.14
C HIS A 25 -17.33 15.86 6.46
N ALA A 26 -17.71 15.44 7.67
CA ALA A 26 -17.62 14.05 8.08
C ALA A 26 -18.52 13.14 7.23
N PRO A 27 -18.06 11.94 6.85
CA PRO A 27 -18.89 10.91 6.26
C PRO A 27 -20.06 10.55 7.18
N ALA A 28 -21.21 10.23 6.60
CA ALA A 28 -22.38 9.85 7.36
C ALA A 28 -23.19 8.79 6.62
N THR A 29 -23.96 8.00 7.36
CA THR A 29 -24.93 7.03 6.81
C THR A 29 -26.24 7.09 7.60
N GLU A 30 -27.32 6.70 6.94
CA GLU A 30 -28.66 6.67 7.53
C GLU A 30 -28.89 5.34 8.25
N VAL A 31 -29.34 5.39 9.50
CA VAL A 31 -29.72 4.24 10.32
C VAL A 31 -31.23 4.01 10.16
N LYS A 32 -31.58 2.89 9.53
CA LYS A 32 -32.97 2.50 9.26
C LYS A 32 -33.63 1.78 10.43
N ARG A 33 -32.85 0.98 11.17
CA ARG A 33 -33.34 0.17 12.28
C ARG A 33 -32.27 0.02 13.35
N ILE A 34 -32.69 -0.02 14.61
CA ILE A 34 -31.84 -0.29 15.77
C ILE A 34 -32.55 -1.31 16.68
N ASP A 35 -31.90 -2.44 16.90
CA ASP A 35 -32.39 -3.53 17.75
C ASP A 35 -31.43 -3.72 18.92
N GLU A 36 -31.96 -3.89 20.12
CA GLU A 36 -31.15 -4.12 21.30
C GLU A 36 -30.76 -5.59 21.41
N LEU A 37 -29.46 -5.86 21.55
CA LEU A 37 -28.93 -7.21 21.70
C LEU A 37 -28.56 -7.53 23.15
N CYS A 38 -27.95 -6.58 23.86
CA CYS A 38 -27.57 -6.74 25.27
C CYS A 38 -27.68 -5.42 26.03
N SER A 39 -28.70 -5.31 26.89
CA SER A 39 -28.96 -4.13 27.72
C SER A 39 -27.82 -3.83 28.69
N LYS A 40 -27.29 -4.87 29.37
CA LYS A 40 -26.21 -4.74 30.36
C LYS A 40 -24.93 -4.11 29.79
N GLN A 41 -24.62 -4.39 28.53
CA GLN A 41 -23.41 -3.90 27.86
C GLN A 41 -23.72 -2.77 26.84
N SER A 42 -24.98 -2.33 26.76
CA SER A 42 -25.46 -1.35 25.79
C SER A 42 -25.07 -1.70 24.34
N ILE A 43 -25.26 -2.97 23.96
CA ILE A 43 -24.94 -3.49 22.63
C ILE A 43 -26.21 -3.58 21.78
N PHE A 44 -26.12 -3.07 20.55
CA PHE A 44 -27.22 -2.97 19.60
C PHE A 44 -26.79 -3.49 18.23
N SER A 45 -27.75 -4.03 17.49
CA SER A 45 -27.67 -4.29 16.05
C SER A 45 -28.30 -3.13 15.30
N ILE A 46 -27.61 -2.58 14.30
CA ILE A 46 -28.13 -1.50 13.46
C ILE A 46 -28.14 -1.92 11.99
N LEU A 47 -29.22 -1.54 11.31
CA LEU A 47 -29.33 -1.63 9.86
C LEU A 47 -29.09 -0.25 9.26
N VAL A 48 -28.03 -0.12 8.46
CA VAL A 48 -27.68 1.12 7.77
C VAL A 48 -28.07 1.08 6.30
N LYS A 49 -28.30 2.25 5.70
CA LYS A 49 -28.45 2.39 4.26
C LYS A 49 -27.14 1.96 3.58
N LYS A 50 -27.25 1.09 2.57
CA LYS A 50 -26.12 0.67 1.71
C LYS A 50 -26.16 1.46 0.39
N ALA A 51 -25.00 1.63 -0.23
CA ALA A 51 -24.91 2.20 -1.58
C ALA A 51 -25.63 1.28 -2.59
N ASP A 52 -26.32 1.88 -3.57
CA ASP A 52 -26.96 1.13 -4.65
C ASP A 52 -25.89 0.70 -5.68
N PRO A 53 -25.71 -0.60 -5.94
CA PRO A 53 -24.69 -1.09 -6.87
C PRO A 53 -24.92 -0.67 -8.34
N MET A 54 -26.12 -0.21 -8.70
CA MET A 54 -26.46 0.25 -10.07
C MET A 54 -26.30 1.76 -10.27
N ASN A 55 -25.99 2.52 -9.21
CA ASN A 55 -25.88 3.97 -9.28
C ASN A 55 -24.43 4.41 -9.54
N THR A 56 -24.21 5.28 -10.52
CA THR A 56 -22.88 5.69 -11.02
C THR A 56 -22.07 6.58 -10.05
N ASN A 57 -22.67 6.98 -8.91
CA ASN A 57 -22.00 7.71 -7.83
C ASN A 57 -21.94 6.88 -6.53
N PRO A 58 -21.09 5.83 -6.45
CA PRO A 58 -20.94 4.99 -5.25
C PRO A 58 -20.39 5.72 -4.01
N GLY A 59 -20.00 7.00 -4.13
CA GLY A 59 -19.33 7.77 -3.08
C GLY A 59 -20.23 8.47 -2.05
N GLU A 60 -21.57 8.42 -2.17
CA GLU A 60 -22.45 9.19 -1.28
C GLU A 60 -22.79 8.50 0.05
N VAL A 61 -22.67 7.17 0.15
CA VAL A 61 -23.09 6.42 1.35
C VAL A 61 -21.86 5.87 2.08
N TYR A 62 -21.65 6.31 3.32
CA TYR A 62 -20.53 5.85 4.13
C TYR A 62 -20.68 4.39 4.55
N ALA A 63 -19.67 3.58 4.24
CA ALA A 63 -19.56 2.20 4.73
C ALA A 63 -18.83 2.18 6.08
N LEU A 64 -19.49 1.62 7.10
CA LEU A 64 -18.95 1.50 8.45
C LEU A 64 -17.73 0.57 8.48
N LYS A 65 -16.81 0.84 9.40
CA LYS A 65 -15.63 0.00 9.66
C LYS A 65 -15.55 -0.38 11.14
N ASP A 66 -14.89 -1.51 11.40
CA ASP A 66 -14.63 -1.95 12.78
C ASP A 66 -13.87 -0.86 13.55
N ALA A 67 -14.24 -0.67 14.82
CA ALA A 67 -13.70 0.35 15.71
C ALA A 67 -13.97 1.81 15.29
N ASP A 68 -14.89 2.07 14.35
CA ASP A 68 -15.38 3.43 14.11
C ASP A 68 -16.09 3.98 15.36
N ILE A 69 -15.83 5.26 15.64
CA ILE A 69 -16.58 6.06 16.61
C ILE A 69 -17.54 6.94 15.82
N LEU A 70 -18.82 6.79 16.13
CA LEU A 70 -19.93 7.45 15.45
C LEU A 70 -20.68 8.34 16.44
N VAL A 71 -21.33 9.38 15.93
CA VAL A 71 -22.35 10.14 16.65
C VAL A 71 -23.69 9.91 15.98
N PHE A 72 -24.68 9.49 16.77
CA PHE A 72 -26.06 9.36 16.33
C PHE A 72 -26.81 10.66 16.58
N LEU A 73 -27.46 11.16 15.53
CA LEU A 73 -28.17 12.43 15.48
C LEU A 73 -29.47 12.27 14.69
N ASP A 74 -30.42 13.17 14.89
CA ASP A 74 -31.64 13.30 14.09
C ASP A 74 -31.36 13.80 12.66
N ARG A 75 -30.25 14.55 12.48
CA ARG A 75 -29.82 15.10 11.19
C ARG A 75 -28.30 15.31 11.14
N LYS A 76 -27.75 15.38 9.93
CA LYS A 76 -26.32 15.70 9.74
C LYS A 76 -26.03 17.15 10.18
N PRO A 77 -25.10 17.37 11.14
CA PRO A 77 -24.80 18.70 11.66
C PRO A 77 -23.96 19.49 10.65
N ARG A 78 -24.15 20.82 10.64
CA ARG A 78 -23.35 21.76 9.82
C ARG A 78 -22.26 22.43 10.65
N HIS A 79 -22.43 22.48 11.96
CA HIS A 79 -21.48 23.06 12.90
C HIS A 79 -21.47 22.28 14.22
N ILE A 80 -20.37 22.31 14.97
CA ILE A 80 -20.25 21.63 16.27
C ILE A 80 -21.33 22.08 17.28
N SER A 81 -21.75 23.33 17.20
CA SER A 81 -22.83 23.91 18.01
C SER A 81 -24.19 23.24 17.78
N ASP A 82 -24.39 22.55 16.66
CA ASP A 82 -25.64 21.87 16.35
C ASP A 82 -25.85 20.65 17.26
N LEU A 83 -24.78 20.07 17.81
CA LEU A 83 -24.83 18.97 18.77
C LEU A 83 -25.57 19.37 20.06
N GLY A 84 -25.48 20.64 20.47
CA GLY A 84 -26.15 21.17 21.67
C GLY A 84 -27.51 21.81 21.42
N ARG A 85 -27.95 21.92 20.16
CA ARG A 85 -29.20 22.60 19.76
C ARG A 85 -30.33 21.65 19.35
N SER A 86 -30.06 20.35 19.25
CA SER A 86 -31.08 19.34 18.93
C SER A 86 -31.96 19.05 20.15
N LYS A 87 -33.24 18.73 19.92
CA LYS A 87 -34.15 18.24 20.97
C LYS A 87 -33.84 16.80 21.38
N VAL A 88 -33.06 16.07 20.58
CA VAL A 88 -32.64 14.69 20.83
C VAL A 88 -31.21 14.69 21.35
N PRO A 89 -30.91 14.03 22.49
CA PRO A 89 -29.55 13.91 22.98
C PRO A 89 -28.71 13.12 21.97
N TYR A 90 -27.56 13.65 21.58
CA TYR A 90 -26.62 12.90 20.76
C TYR A 90 -26.04 11.74 21.55
N VAL A 91 -25.79 10.62 20.88
CA VAL A 91 -25.19 9.43 21.49
C VAL A 91 -23.95 9.04 20.72
N ILE A 92 -22.84 8.88 21.43
CA ILE A 92 -21.61 8.34 20.86
C ILE A 92 -21.72 6.81 20.84
N ALA A 93 -21.37 6.21 19.71
CA ALA A 93 -21.39 4.78 19.48
C ALA A 93 -20.01 4.29 19.00
N SER A 94 -19.57 3.13 19.48
CA SER A 94 -18.41 2.41 18.97
C SER A 94 -18.86 1.22 18.14
N VAL A 95 -18.38 1.10 16.91
CA VAL A 95 -18.64 -0.07 16.06
C VAL A 95 -17.77 -1.23 16.53
N LEU A 96 -18.41 -2.30 16.99
CA LEU A 96 -17.74 -3.55 17.40
C LEU A 96 -17.54 -4.49 16.22
N LYS A 97 -18.48 -4.50 15.28
CA LYS A 97 -18.43 -5.27 14.04
C LYS A 97 -19.19 -4.50 12.95
N ALA A 98 -18.53 -4.18 11.84
CA ALA A 98 -19.12 -3.41 10.75
C ALA A 98 -20.21 -4.16 9.99
N GLU A 99 -20.07 -5.47 9.84
CA GLU A 99 -21.04 -6.31 9.14
C GLU A 99 -21.07 -7.73 9.74
N ASP A 100 -22.24 -8.17 10.18
CA ASP A 100 -22.52 -9.54 10.61
C ASP A 100 -23.01 -10.42 9.45
N ALA A 101 -23.33 -11.69 9.74
CA ALA A 101 -23.81 -12.63 8.71
C ALA A 101 -25.13 -12.20 8.05
N ASN A 102 -25.90 -11.33 8.70
CA ASN A 102 -27.18 -10.82 8.21
C ASN A 102 -27.03 -9.44 7.52
N GLY A 103 -25.80 -8.92 7.43
CA GLY A 103 -25.52 -7.62 6.83
C GLY A 103 -25.77 -6.42 7.74
N ASN A 104 -25.95 -6.62 9.05
CA ASN A 104 -26.15 -5.59 10.07
C ASN A 104 -24.82 -5.23 10.77
N ALA A 105 -24.71 -4.01 11.30
CA ALA A 105 -23.56 -3.61 12.11
C ALA A 105 -23.87 -3.76 13.61
N ILE A 106 -22.87 -4.17 14.38
CA ILE A 106 -22.96 -4.30 15.85
C ILE A 106 -22.25 -3.12 16.50
N VAL A 107 -22.97 -2.37 17.33
CA VAL A 107 -22.46 -1.15 17.98
C VAL A 107 -22.65 -1.20 19.49
N ARG A 108 -21.75 -0.55 20.22
CA ARG A 108 -21.86 -0.26 21.65
C ARG A 108 -22.14 1.23 21.85
N LEU A 109 -23.18 1.57 22.59
CA LEU A 109 -23.53 2.95 22.90
C LEU A 109 -22.89 3.42 24.22
N SER A 110 -22.51 4.70 24.28
CA SER A 110 -21.91 5.36 25.45
C SER A 110 -22.88 5.56 26.62
N GLY A 111 -24.19 5.54 26.36
CA GLY A 111 -25.26 5.42 27.36
C GLY A 111 -26.27 4.40 26.84
N GLY A 112 -27.00 3.74 27.75
CA GLY A 112 -28.04 2.75 27.39
C GLY A 112 -29.13 3.31 26.46
N LYS A 113 -30.15 2.50 26.13
CA LYS A 113 -31.21 2.88 25.18
C LYS A 113 -31.98 4.12 25.67
N ARG A 114 -31.49 5.31 25.32
CA ARG A 114 -32.26 6.56 25.30
C ARG A 114 -33.19 6.52 24.08
N ASP A 115 -34.16 7.42 24.01
CA ASP A 115 -35.22 7.56 22.99
C ASP A 115 -34.70 7.75 21.53
N LEU A 116 -33.87 6.83 21.06
CA LEU A 116 -33.31 6.77 19.72
C LEU A 116 -34.36 6.12 18.83
N VAL A 117 -35.20 6.96 18.22
CA VAL A 117 -36.22 6.53 17.26
C VAL A 117 -35.69 6.81 15.84
N PRO A 118 -35.45 5.77 15.02
CA PRO A 118 -35.12 5.94 13.60
C PRO A 118 -36.22 6.70 12.83
N PRO A 119 -35.89 7.42 11.74
CA PRO A 119 -34.58 7.46 11.08
C PRO A 119 -33.56 8.33 11.83
N LEU A 120 -32.34 7.82 11.96
CA LEU A 120 -31.20 8.55 12.55
C LEU A 120 -30.08 8.65 11.54
N VAL A 121 -29.19 9.61 11.74
CA VAL A 121 -27.95 9.76 10.98
C VAL A 121 -26.78 9.37 11.87
N ALA A 122 -25.99 8.42 11.41
CA ALA A 122 -24.71 8.04 12.01
C ALA A 122 -23.58 8.82 11.32
N VAL A 123 -22.95 9.73 12.04
CA VAL A 123 -21.84 10.56 11.56
C VAL A 123 -20.51 10.00 12.08
N PHE A 124 -19.57 9.72 11.18
CA PHE A 124 -18.25 9.23 11.54
C PHE A 124 -17.39 10.32 12.18
N LEU A 125 -16.68 10.00 13.27
CA LEU A 125 -15.68 10.89 13.88
C LEU A 125 -14.26 10.39 13.63
N ILE A 126 -13.89 9.28 14.25
CA ILE A 126 -12.55 8.71 14.20
C ILE A 126 -12.63 7.18 14.14
N ASN A 127 -11.55 6.53 13.68
CA ASN A 127 -11.41 5.08 13.78
C ASN A 127 -10.39 4.72 14.86
N MET A 128 -10.81 3.93 15.85
CA MET A 128 -10.01 3.60 17.03
C MET A 128 -9.04 2.44 16.81
N THR A 129 -8.95 1.85 15.61
CA THR A 129 -8.14 0.65 15.37
C THR A 129 -6.68 0.83 15.81
N THR A 130 -6.04 1.94 15.42
CA THR A 130 -4.64 2.20 15.78
C THR A 130 -4.49 2.43 17.28
N TYR A 131 -5.33 3.29 17.88
CA TYR A 131 -5.30 3.55 19.33
C TYR A 131 -5.53 2.28 20.15
N ASN A 132 -6.49 1.44 19.77
CA ASN A 132 -6.77 0.16 20.42
C ASN A 132 -5.59 -0.81 20.32
N ARG A 133 -4.87 -0.82 19.19
CA ARG A 133 -3.68 -1.67 19.02
C ARG A 133 -2.52 -1.20 19.87
N ILE A 134 -2.29 0.11 19.96
CA ILE A 134 -1.29 0.69 20.86
C ILE A 134 -1.67 0.39 22.32
N TRP A 135 -2.93 0.63 22.71
CA TRP A 135 -3.44 0.34 24.04
C TRP A 135 -3.20 -1.13 24.43
N ASN A 136 -3.54 -2.07 23.55
CA ASN A 136 -3.31 -3.50 23.76
C ASN A 136 -1.83 -3.89 23.77
N ALA A 137 -0.93 -3.09 23.22
CA ALA A 137 0.51 -3.30 23.35
C ALA A 137 1.06 -2.71 24.66
N LEU A 138 0.41 -1.68 25.22
CA LEU A 138 0.82 -1.05 26.48
C LEU A 138 0.22 -1.75 27.72
N ASP A 139 -0.87 -2.49 27.55
CA ASP A 139 -1.50 -3.24 28.64
C ASP A 139 -0.56 -4.33 29.17
N MET A 140 -0.23 -4.25 30.46
CA MET A 140 0.76 -5.14 31.10
C MET A 140 0.31 -6.61 31.14
N HIS A 141 -0.99 -6.89 31.26
CA HIS A 141 -1.49 -8.27 31.27
C HIS A 141 -1.37 -8.89 29.89
N VAL A 142 -1.75 -8.13 28.86
CA VAL A 142 -1.65 -8.58 27.47
C VAL A 142 -0.17 -8.69 27.04
N ALA A 143 0.65 -7.71 27.39
CA ALA A 143 2.08 -7.70 27.07
C ALA A 143 2.84 -8.84 27.77
N GLY A 144 2.48 -9.20 29.00
CA GLY A 144 3.07 -10.33 29.73
C GLY A 144 2.82 -11.70 29.09
N LEU A 145 1.83 -11.82 28.20
CA LEU A 145 1.58 -13.03 27.39
C LEU A 145 2.37 -13.04 26.07
N ARG A 146 3.17 -12.00 25.79
CA ARG A 146 3.87 -11.78 24.52
C ARG A 146 5.39 -11.71 24.73
N ASN A 147 6.12 -11.48 23.64
CA ASN A 147 7.57 -11.33 23.71
C ASN A 147 7.95 -9.99 24.35
N THR A 148 8.40 -10.02 25.61
CA THR A 148 8.90 -8.83 26.32
C THR A 148 10.42 -8.76 26.39
N SER A 149 11.13 -9.81 25.98
CA SER A 149 12.58 -9.96 26.21
C SER A 149 13.41 -8.83 25.58
N ILE A 150 13.10 -8.46 24.33
CA ILE A 150 13.74 -7.35 23.63
C ILE A 150 13.35 -5.99 24.24
N ILE A 151 12.11 -5.86 24.69
CA ILE A 151 11.58 -4.62 25.29
C ILE A 151 12.26 -4.35 26.62
N GLU A 152 12.44 -5.36 27.46
CA GLU A 152 13.16 -5.24 28.72
C GLU A 152 14.60 -4.75 28.52
N LYS A 153 15.28 -5.26 27.49
CA LYS A 153 16.62 -4.80 27.12
C LYS A 153 16.62 -3.35 26.61
N ILE A 154 15.61 -2.96 25.83
CA ILE A 154 15.42 -1.58 25.35
C ILE A 154 15.16 -0.60 26.51
N VAL A 155 14.35 -0.99 27.48
CA VAL A 155 13.98 -0.15 28.63
C VAL A 155 15.15 0.00 29.60
N ARG A 156 15.94 -1.06 29.80
CA ARG A 156 17.13 -1.06 30.67
C ARG A 156 18.41 -0.55 29.97
N TYR A 157 18.30 -0.05 28.74
CA TYR A 157 19.47 0.39 28.00
C TYR A 157 20.18 1.53 28.76
N ALA A 158 21.46 1.32 29.05
CA ALA A 158 22.37 2.32 29.59
C ALA A 158 23.61 2.36 28.68
N PRO A 159 24.11 3.55 28.32
CA PRO A 159 25.33 3.68 27.54
C PRO A 159 26.51 3.05 28.30
N LYS A 160 27.34 2.26 27.59
CA LYS A 160 28.62 1.80 28.12
C LYS A 160 29.68 2.84 27.75
N GLU A 161 30.50 3.25 28.72
CA GLU A 161 31.49 4.33 28.55
C GLU A 161 32.59 4.04 27.49
N ASP A 162 32.76 2.78 27.05
CA ASP A 162 33.88 2.35 26.17
C ASP A 162 33.48 1.65 24.86
N SER A 163 32.21 1.70 24.41
CA SER A 163 31.78 0.97 23.20
C SER A 163 31.30 1.90 22.08
N SER A 164 32.19 2.76 21.58
CA SER A 164 31.97 3.52 20.33
C SER A 164 32.12 2.67 19.07
N GLU A 165 32.68 1.46 19.19
CA GLU A 165 32.86 0.55 18.05
C GLU A 165 31.85 -0.61 18.07
N LEU A 166 31.04 -0.69 17.02
CA LEU A 166 30.26 -1.89 16.70
C LEU A 166 31.24 -3.05 16.46
N PRO A 167 31.03 -4.26 17.01
CA PRO A 167 31.93 -5.39 16.79
C PRO A 167 32.09 -5.70 15.29
N LEU A 168 33.23 -5.31 14.72
CA LEU A 168 33.56 -5.54 13.31
C LEU A 168 34.08 -6.96 13.12
N HIS A 169 33.21 -7.96 13.22
CA HIS A 169 33.47 -9.26 12.61
C HIS A 169 32.76 -9.33 11.27
N LEU A 170 33.53 -9.18 10.18
CA LEU A 170 33.08 -9.38 8.81
C LEU A 170 32.59 -10.83 8.65
N PRO A 171 31.29 -11.08 8.45
CA PRO A 171 30.80 -12.42 8.18
C PRO A 171 31.16 -12.84 6.75
N ASP A 172 31.00 -14.14 6.53
CA ASP A 172 31.39 -14.93 5.37
C ASP A 172 31.16 -14.24 4.01
N ARG A 173 32.18 -14.25 3.14
CA ARG A 173 32.10 -13.75 1.75
C ARG A 173 31.06 -14.51 0.89
N SER A 174 30.43 -15.55 1.45
CA SER A 174 29.47 -16.45 0.81
C SER A 174 28.11 -15.85 0.40
N LEU A 175 27.69 -14.70 0.95
CA LEU A 175 26.37 -14.11 0.61
C LEU A 175 26.30 -13.47 -0.78
N GLY A 176 27.45 -13.24 -1.45
CA GLY A 176 27.50 -12.69 -2.81
C GLY A 176 26.85 -11.30 -2.93
N LEU A 177 26.99 -10.45 -1.91
CA LEU A 177 26.36 -9.12 -1.86
C LEU A 177 26.86 -8.16 -2.95
N GLU A 178 28.01 -8.45 -3.58
CA GLU A 178 28.62 -7.63 -4.62
C GLU A 178 27.69 -7.37 -5.80
N LYS A 179 26.81 -8.34 -6.12
CA LYS A 179 25.82 -8.21 -7.20
C LYS A 179 24.84 -7.05 -7.01
N PHE A 180 24.60 -6.62 -5.76
CA PHE A 180 23.66 -5.56 -5.44
C PHE A 180 24.27 -4.15 -5.52
N ARG A 181 25.59 -4.03 -5.79
CA ARG A 181 26.32 -2.75 -5.89
C ARG A 181 26.00 -1.81 -4.72
N LEU A 182 26.13 -2.34 -3.50
CA LEU A 182 26.04 -1.53 -2.28
C LEU A 182 27.36 -0.78 -2.08
N ASN A 183 27.30 0.43 -1.52
CA ASN A 183 28.51 1.08 -1.03
C ASN A 183 28.98 0.45 0.29
N ARG A 184 30.15 0.88 0.77
CA ARG A 184 30.76 0.33 1.98
C ARG A 184 29.86 0.47 3.20
N SER A 185 29.24 1.63 3.44
CA SER A 185 28.41 1.85 4.64
C SER A 185 27.15 0.99 4.64
N GLN A 186 26.48 0.87 3.49
CA GLN A 186 25.30 0.02 3.30
C GLN A 186 25.68 -1.46 3.50
N GLN A 187 26.79 -1.90 2.91
CA GLN A 187 27.28 -3.27 3.05
C GLN A 187 27.60 -3.60 4.51
N MET A 188 28.28 -2.69 5.22
CA MET A 188 28.60 -2.86 6.63
C MET A 188 27.36 -2.97 7.51
N ALA A 189 26.35 -2.13 7.28
CA ALA A 189 25.09 -2.20 8.01
C ALA A 189 24.37 -3.54 7.81
N VAL A 190 24.33 -4.06 6.58
CA VAL A 190 23.73 -5.38 6.28
C VAL A 190 24.51 -6.51 6.94
N LEU A 191 25.84 -6.51 6.79
CA LEU A 191 26.70 -7.56 7.32
C LEU A 191 26.65 -7.62 8.85
N ASP A 192 26.69 -6.49 9.55
CA ASP A 192 26.54 -6.45 11.01
C ASP A 192 25.17 -7.02 11.45
N CYS A 193 24.08 -6.69 10.77
CA CYS A 193 22.76 -7.25 11.08
C CYS A 193 22.73 -8.78 10.87
N VAL A 194 23.38 -9.30 9.83
CA VAL A 194 23.49 -10.75 9.60
C VAL A 194 24.36 -11.42 10.67
N SER A 195 25.53 -10.86 10.98
CA SER A 195 26.41 -11.37 12.05
C SER A 195 25.70 -11.40 13.40
N ALA A 196 24.89 -10.39 13.70
CA ALA A 196 24.11 -10.29 14.94
C ALA A 196 23.03 -11.37 15.09
N MET A 197 22.63 -12.03 13.99
CA MET A 197 21.70 -13.17 14.03
C MET A 197 22.42 -14.50 14.25
N GLU A 198 23.65 -14.63 13.73
CA GLU A 198 24.48 -15.84 13.85
C GLU A 198 25.15 -15.93 15.22
N GLN A 199 25.61 -14.79 15.74
CA GLN A 199 26.20 -14.67 17.06
C GLN A 199 25.13 -14.16 18.01
N GLN A 200 24.96 -14.74 19.20
CA GLN A 200 24.02 -14.21 20.21
C GLN A 200 24.51 -12.85 20.75
N GLY A 201 24.42 -11.82 19.92
CA GLY A 201 25.09 -10.54 20.08
C GLY A 201 24.60 -9.73 21.29
N THR A 202 25.44 -8.79 21.71
CA THR A 202 25.29 -7.95 22.89
C THR A 202 24.13 -6.94 22.81
N TYR A 203 23.81 -6.45 21.61
CA TYR A 203 22.71 -5.50 21.40
C TYR A 203 21.56 -6.17 20.64
N PRO A 204 20.34 -6.21 21.18
CA PRO A 204 19.18 -6.77 20.48
C PRO A 204 18.58 -5.77 19.47
N VAL A 205 19.08 -4.54 19.43
CA VAL A 205 18.62 -3.48 18.53
C VAL A 205 19.81 -2.99 17.70
N ARG A 206 19.57 -2.70 16.42
CA ARG A 206 20.50 -2.02 15.52
C ARG A 206 19.83 -0.78 14.96
N LEU A 207 20.55 0.34 14.98
CA LEU A 207 20.11 1.59 14.37
C LEU A 207 20.86 1.78 13.05
N ILE A 208 20.13 2.04 11.97
CA ILE A 208 20.70 2.47 10.69
C ILE A 208 20.16 3.87 10.42
N TRP A 209 21.06 4.84 10.47
CA TRP A 209 20.74 6.23 10.17
C TRP A 209 20.92 6.48 8.69
N GLY A 210 19.81 6.77 8.00
CA GLY A 210 19.78 6.93 6.55
C GLY A 210 19.22 8.28 6.13
N PRO A 211 20.07 9.30 5.96
CA PRO A 211 19.70 10.58 5.37
C PRO A 211 19.00 10.45 3.99
N PRO A 212 18.37 11.52 3.46
CA PRO A 212 17.68 11.49 2.18
C PRO A 212 18.58 11.06 1.02
N GLY A 213 18.08 10.14 0.18
CA GLY A 213 18.81 9.67 -1.00
C GLY A 213 19.94 8.66 -0.72
N THR A 214 20.14 8.21 0.53
CA THR A 214 21.25 7.32 0.90
C THR A 214 20.98 5.83 0.69
N GLY A 215 19.82 5.47 0.12
CA GLY A 215 19.47 4.09 -0.22
C GLY A 215 19.00 3.24 0.97
N LYS A 216 18.26 3.81 1.92
CA LYS A 216 17.57 3.07 3.01
C LYS A 216 16.84 1.84 2.50
N THR A 217 15.90 2.03 1.57
CA THR A 217 15.09 0.96 0.97
C THR A 217 15.95 -0.12 0.31
N LYS A 218 17.04 0.27 -0.37
CA LYS A 218 17.98 -0.66 -1.00
C LYS A 218 18.75 -1.50 0.03
N THR A 219 19.14 -0.88 1.14
CA THR A 219 19.80 -1.54 2.27
C THR A 219 18.85 -2.54 2.92
N ILE A 220 17.61 -2.13 3.20
CA ILE A 220 16.54 -2.97 3.75
C ILE A 220 16.26 -4.17 2.85
N SER A 221 16.03 -3.94 1.55
CA SER A 221 15.71 -5.04 0.63
C SER A 221 16.85 -6.06 0.52
N THR A 222 18.10 -5.61 0.60
CA THR A 222 19.27 -6.50 0.59
C THR A 222 19.43 -7.26 1.91
N LEU A 223 19.13 -6.61 3.04
CA LEU A 223 19.06 -7.26 4.34
C LEU A 223 18.00 -8.37 4.35
N LEU A 224 16.78 -8.08 3.90
CA LEU A 224 15.69 -9.05 3.82
C LEU A 224 16.04 -10.23 2.91
N TRP A 225 16.64 -9.96 1.75
CA TRP A 225 17.15 -11.00 0.86
C TRP A 225 18.18 -11.90 1.57
N SER A 226 19.15 -11.30 2.26
CA SER A 226 20.20 -12.03 2.97
C SER A 226 19.62 -12.92 4.08
N MET A 227 18.63 -12.41 4.82
CA MET A 227 17.93 -13.15 5.88
C MET A 227 17.14 -14.33 5.31
N MET A 228 16.45 -14.15 4.16
CA MET A 228 15.73 -15.24 3.50
C MET A 228 16.66 -16.36 3.01
N VAL A 229 17.84 -16.02 2.47
CA VAL A 229 18.87 -16.99 2.08
C VAL A 229 19.37 -17.78 3.28
N LYS A 230 19.55 -17.11 4.44
CA LYS A 230 19.94 -17.72 5.72
C LYS A 230 18.77 -18.41 6.44
N ASN A 231 17.60 -18.49 5.80
CA ASN A 231 16.39 -19.13 6.33
C ASN A 231 15.87 -18.51 7.63
N HIS A 232 16.09 -17.21 7.83
CA HIS A 232 15.48 -16.44 8.92
C HIS A 232 14.14 -15.86 8.50
N ARG A 233 13.16 -15.92 9.42
CA ARG A 233 11.82 -15.39 9.20
C ARG A 233 11.77 -13.91 9.62
N THR A 234 11.42 -13.04 8.69
CA THR A 234 11.52 -11.59 8.85
C THR A 234 10.14 -10.93 8.90
N LEU A 235 9.94 -10.00 9.84
CA LEU A 235 8.82 -9.05 9.84
C LEU A 235 9.36 -7.68 9.46
N THR A 236 8.82 -7.08 8.39
CA THR A 236 9.14 -5.70 8.01
C THR A 236 7.94 -4.80 8.24
N CYS A 237 8.17 -3.70 8.92
CA CYS A 237 7.16 -2.71 9.26
C CYS A 237 7.57 -1.32 8.79
N ALA A 238 6.57 -0.48 8.53
CA ALA A 238 6.75 0.97 8.36
C ALA A 238 5.54 1.73 8.94
N PRO A 239 5.66 3.03 9.22
CA PRO A 239 4.54 3.87 9.69
C PRO A 239 3.44 4.03 8.65
N THR A 240 3.80 4.13 7.37
CA THR A 240 2.88 4.42 6.27
C THR A 240 2.77 3.28 5.27
N ASN A 241 1.60 3.16 4.62
CA ASN A 241 1.41 2.16 3.56
C ASN A 241 2.38 2.35 2.39
N THR A 242 2.68 3.61 2.03
CA THR A 242 3.59 3.95 0.94
C THR A 242 5.01 3.43 1.19
N ALA A 243 5.54 3.60 2.40
CA ALA A 243 6.87 3.10 2.76
C ALA A 243 6.92 1.56 2.69
N VAL A 244 5.90 0.88 3.21
CA VAL A 244 5.81 -0.59 3.10
C VAL A 244 5.79 -1.06 1.65
N VAL A 245 5.02 -0.37 0.79
CA VAL A 245 4.92 -0.66 -0.64
C VAL A 245 6.23 -0.43 -1.37
N GLU A 246 7.00 0.60 -1.00
CA GLU A 246 8.32 0.87 -1.59
C GLU A 246 9.30 -0.27 -1.29
N VAL A 247 9.37 -0.71 -0.03
CA VAL A 247 10.19 -1.86 0.37
C VAL A 247 9.73 -3.14 -0.35
N ALA A 248 8.42 -3.37 -0.42
CA ALA A 248 7.81 -4.51 -1.11
C ALA A 248 8.19 -4.54 -2.61
N SER A 249 8.10 -3.40 -3.28
CA SER A 249 8.46 -3.30 -4.71
C SER A 249 9.95 -3.59 -4.93
N ARG A 250 10.81 -3.12 -4.02
CA ARG A 250 12.26 -3.32 -4.13
C ARG A 250 12.66 -4.77 -3.90
N ILE A 251 12.08 -5.44 -2.90
CA ILE A 251 12.37 -6.87 -2.67
C ILE A 251 11.89 -7.75 -3.84
N LEU A 252 10.76 -7.40 -4.47
CA LEU A 252 10.29 -8.08 -5.69
C LEU A 252 11.32 -8.00 -6.83
N SER A 253 11.82 -6.79 -7.11
CA SER A 253 12.84 -6.56 -8.12
C SER A 253 14.12 -7.35 -7.81
N LEU A 254 14.58 -7.38 -6.56
CA LEU A 254 15.77 -8.15 -6.19
C LEU A 254 15.58 -9.67 -6.35
N ILE A 255 14.41 -10.21 -5.97
CA ILE A 255 14.12 -11.63 -6.15
C ILE A 255 14.06 -11.97 -7.64
N GLY A 256 13.40 -11.14 -8.46
CA GLY A 256 13.31 -11.32 -9.91
C GLY A 256 14.66 -11.27 -10.62
N GLU A 257 15.54 -10.34 -10.26
CA GLU A 257 16.91 -10.27 -10.80
C GLU A 257 17.76 -11.49 -10.40
N SER A 258 17.51 -12.03 -9.19
CA SER A 258 18.25 -13.18 -8.68
C SER A 258 17.81 -14.54 -9.23
N SER A 259 16.60 -14.64 -9.81
CA SER A 259 16.09 -15.89 -10.40
C SER A 259 16.64 -16.16 -11.81
N ALA A 260 17.17 -15.13 -12.49
CA ALA A 260 17.85 -15.25 -13.77
C ALA A 260 19.21 -15.99 -13.68
N GLY A 261 19.73 -16.20 -12.47
CA GLY A 261 20.85 -17.10 -12.18
C GLY A 261 20.39 -18.15 -11.17
N GLY A 262 19.91 -19.30 -11.65
CA GLY A 262 19.34 -20.35 -10.81
C GLY A 262 20.19 -20.70 -9.59
N GLY A 263 19.62 -20.64 -8.38
CA GLY A 263 20.26 -21.24 -7.20
C GLY A 263 19.99 -20.64 -5.82
N ASN A 264 19.44 -19.43 -5.67
CA ASN A 264 19.55 -18.72 -4.37
C ASN A 264 18.44 -18.96 -3.32
N GLY A 265 17.52 -19.90 -3.52
CA GLY A 265 16.59 -20.32 -2.45
C GLY A 265 15.55 -19.30 -1.96
N CYS A 266 15.44 -18.13 -2.61
CA CYS A 266 14.39 -17.13 -2.35
C CYS A 266 13.30 -17.20 -3.41
N PHE A 267 12.03 -17.16 -2.99
CA PHE A 267 10.88 -17.26 -3.87
C PHE A 267 9.86 -16.17 -3.55
N LEU A 268 9.17 -15.65 -4.58
CA LEU A 268 8.11 -14.65 -4.39
C LEU A 268 6.94 -15.18 -3.54
N SER A 269 6.71 -16.49 -3.55
CA SER A 269 5.71 -17.15 -2.72
C SER A 269 6.03 -17.10 -1.22
N ASP A 270 7.31 -16.90 -0.85
CA ASP A 270 7.75 -16.75 0.54
C ASP A 270 7.58 -15.32 1.08
N VAL A 271 7.21 -14.36 0.23
CA VAL A 271 6.99 -12.95 0.59
C VAL A 271 5.50 -12.65 0.60
N VAL A 272 5.02 -12.03 1.68
CA VAL A 272 3.62 -11.61 1.84
C VAL A 272 3.55 -10.14 2.24
N LEU A 273 2.78 -9.36 1.48
CA LEU A 273 2.39 -8.00 1.82
C LEU A 273 0.92 -8.00 2.26
N PHE A 274 0.61 -7.40 3.42
CA PHE A 274 -0.78 -7.20 3.82
C PHE A 274 -1.04 -5.83 4.46
N GLY A 275 -2.25 -5.34 4.27
CA GLY A 275 -2.72 -4.06 4.78
C GLY A 275 -4.01 -3.63 4.11
N ASN A 276 -4.29 -2.33 4.11
CA ASN A 276 -5.47 -1.79 3.46
C ASN A 276 -5.21 -1.60 1.95
N GLU A 277 -5.93 -2.36 1.11
CA GLU A 277 -5.76 -2.38 -0.35
C GLU A 277 -5.90 -0.97 -0.96
N ASP A 278 -6.97 -0.24 -0.62
CA ASP A 278 -7.26 1.10 -1.18
C ASP A 278 -6.12 2.10 -0.93
N ARG A 279 -5.52 2.06 0.26
CA ARG A 279 -4.45 2.98 0.65
C ARG A 279 -3.07 2.56 0.17
N MET A 280 -2.87 1.28 -0.17
CA MET A 280 -1.59 0.77 -0.65
C MET A 280 -1.40 0.98 -2.15
N ASN A 281 -2.47 1.25 -2.91
CA ASN A 281 -2.41 1.44 -4.37
C ASN A 281 -1.57 0.34 -5.06
N VAL A 282 -1.94 -0.92 -4.77
CA VAL A 282 -1.21 -2.11 -5.18
C VAL A 282 -1.20 -2.22 -6.71
N ASP A 283 -0.03 -2.11 -7.32
CA ASP A 283 0.14 -2.28 -8.76
C ASP A 283 0.09 -3.76 -9.19
N GLN A 284 0.21 -4.00 -10.50
CA GLN A 284 0.12 -5.35 -11.08
C GLN A 284 1.17 -6.31 -10.51
N ASP A 285 2.39 -5.85 -10.25
CA ASP A 285 3.45 -6.71 -9.73
C ASP A 285 3.25 -7.03 -8.24
N LEU A 286 2.84 -6.05 -7.45
CA LEU A 286 2.57 -6.25 -6.04
C LEU A 286 1.35 -7.15 -5.79
N THR A 287 0.42 -7.27 -6.74
CA THR A 287 -0.70 -8.24 -6.63
C THR A 287 -0.23 -9.70 -6.49
N LYS A 288 1.01 -10.00 -6.92
CA LYS A 288 1.62 -11.33 -6.77
C LYS A 288 1.92 -11.66 -5.31
N ILE A 289 2.24 -10.66 -4.49
CA ILE A 289 2.56 -10.85 -3.06
C ILE A 289 1.51 -10.30 -2.08
N PHE A 290 0.51 -9.56 -2.57
CA PHE A 290 -0.56 -9.04 -1.73
C PHE A 290 -1.48 -10.16 -1.23
N LEU A 291 -1.58 -10.28 0.11
CA LEU A 291 -2.23 -11.38 0.80
C LEU A 291 -3.63 -11.65 0.29
N GLU A 292 -4.48 -10.62 0.19
CA GLU A 292 -5.88 -10.81 -0.20
C GLU A 292 -6.04 -11.29 -1.65
N LYS A 293 -5.21 -10.82 -2.58
CA LYS A 293 -5.24 -11.29 -3.97
C LYS A 293 -4.74 -12.74 -4.06
N ARG A 294 -3.68 -13.06 -3.32
CA ARG A 294 -3.12 -14.40 -3.21
C ARG A 294 -4.14 -15.40 -2.67
N VAL A 295 -4.85 -15.03 -1.60
CA VAL A 295 -5.90 -15.85 -1.01
C VAL A 295 -7.02 -16.12 -2.01
N ARG A 296 -7.48 -15.10 -2.76
CA ARG A 296 -8.51 -15.28 -3.78
C ARG A 296 -8.09 -16.23 -4.90
N ARG A 297 -6.81 -16.25 -5.29
CA ARG A 297 -6.27 -17.19 -6.28
C ARG A 297 -6.22 -18.61 -5.72
N LEU A 298 -5.62 -18.79 -4.54
CA LEU A 298 -5.52 -20.11 -3.89
C LEU A 298 -6.88 -20.71 -3.53
N GLN A 299 -7.85 -19.89 -3.11
CA GLN A 299 -9.18 -20.37 -2.75
C GLN A 299 -9.86 -21.11 -3.92
N LYS A 300 -9.67 -20.64 -5.17
CA LYS A 300 -10.21 -21.30 -6.36
C LYS A 300 -9.62 -22.71 -6.54
N CYS A 301 -8.34 -22.89 -6.23
CA CYS A 301 -7.67 -24.18 -6.32
C CYS A 301 -8.01 -25.11 -5.16
N LEU A 302 -8.40 -24.57 -4.00
CA LEU A 302 -8.69 -25.33 -2.77
C LEU A 302 -10.19 -25.61 -2.53
N THR A 303 -11.09 -25.14 -3.40
CA THR A 303 -12.54 -25.25 -3.20
C THR A 303 -13.00 -26.72 -3.17
N PRO A 304 -13.68 -27.23 -2.13
CA PRO A 304 -14.15 -28.62 -2.10
C PRO A 304 -15.02 -28.99 -3.31
N GLY A 305 -14.81 -30.18 -3.87
CA GLY A 305 -15.58 -30.69 -5.03
C GLY A 305 -15.23 -30.03 -6.38
N SER A 306 -14.38 -29.01 -6.39
CA SER A 306 -13.78 -28.39 -7.58
C SER A 306 -12.29 -28.13 -7.33
N GLY A 307 -11.55 -27.55 -8.28
CA GLY A 307 -10.11 -27.26 -8.06
C GLY A 307 -9.21 -28.50 -7.94
N TRP A 308 -8.10 -28.40 -7.20
CA TRP A 308 -6.95 -29.30 -7.25
C TRP A 308 -7.30 -30.77 -7.08
N THR A 309 -7.99 -31.14 -5.99
CA THR A 309 -8.28 -32.54 -5.67
C THR A 309 -9.20 -33.17 -6.71
N SER A 310 -10.17 -32.40 -7.20
CA SER A 310 -11.09 -32.81 -8.28
C SER A 310 -10.37 -32.94 -9.62
N CYS A 311 -9.54 -31.97 -9.99
CA CYS A 311 -8.76 -32.00 -11.23
C CYS A 311 -7.76 -33.16 -11.25
N LEU A 312 -7.04 -33.37 -10.15
CA LEU A 312 -6.05 -34.45 -10.02
C LEU A 312 -6.74 -35.82 -10.10
N SER A 313 -7.83 -36.02 -9.36
CA SER A 313 -8.61 -37.26 -9.43
C SER A 313 -9.20 -37.49 -10.83
N SER A 314 -9.70 -36.43 -11.47
CA SER A 314 -10.23 -36.52 -12.84
C SER A 314 -9.15 -36.89 -13.85
N MET A 315 -7.93 -36.35 -13.69
CA MET A 315 -6.81 -36.64 -14.59
C MET A 315 -6.33 -38.08 -14.40
N VAL A 316 -6.23 -38.57 -13.16
CA VAL A 316 -5.91 -39.98 -12.91
C VAL A 316 -6.96 -40.89 -13.54
N ARG A 317 -8.26 -40.61 -13.33
CA ARG A 317 -9.36 -41.40 -13.89
C ARG A 317 -9.40 -41.43 -15.42
N ILE A 318 -9.16 -40.30 -16.09
CA ILE A 318 -9.16 -40.28 -17.56
C ILE A 318 -7.93 -41.01 -18.13
N LEU A 319 -6.82 -41.08 -17.40
CA LEU A 319 -5.63 -41.82 -17.84
C LEU A 319 -5.72 -43.33 -17.55
N GLU A 320 -6.29 -43.73 -16.41
CA GLU A 320 -6.42 -45.13 -16.01
C GLU A 320 -7.63 -45.81 -16.66
N GLU A 321 -8.80 -45.16 -16.70
CA GLU A 321 -10.07 -45.76 -17.12
C GLU A 321 -10.84 -44.97 -18.21
N PRO A 322 -10.20 -44.50 -19.31
CA PRO A 322 -10.87 -43.62 -20.27
C PRO A 322 -12.06 -44.26 -21.00
N LEU A 323 -12.03 -45.57 -21.23
CA LEU A 323 -13.13 -46.28 -21.89
C LEU A 323 -14.37 -46.35 -21.01
N VAL A 324 -14.20 -46.47 -19.69
CA VAL A 324 -15.30 -46.45 -18.71
C VAL A 324 -15.90 -45.05 -18.64
N GLN A 325 -15.05 -44.01 -18.61
CA GLN A 325 -15.50 -42.61 -18.65
C GLN A 325 -16.31 -42.32 -19.92
N TYR A 326 -15.83 -42.78 -21.08
CA TYR A 326 -16.54 -42.60 -22.34
C TYR A 326 -17.88 -43.34 -22.37
N ALA A 327 -17.94 -44.59 -21.88
CA ALA A 327 -19.20 -45.33 -21.79
C ALA A 327 -20.24 -44.60 -20.92
N SER A 328 -19.81 -44.05 -19.78
CA SER A 328 -20.68 -43.25 -18.90
C SER A 328 -21.15 -41.95 -19.58
N TYR A 329 -20.27 -41.27 -20.33
CA TYR A 329 -20.61 -40.10 -21.12
C TYR A 329 -21.66 -40.41 -22.20
N VAL A 330 -21.47 -41.52 -22.93
CA VAL A 330 -22.41 -41.95 -23.98
C VAL A 330 -23.78 -42.22 -23.36
N GLU A 331 -23.83 -43.00 -22.27
CA GLU A 331 -25.09 -43.33 -21.60
C GLU A 331 -25.81 -42.07 -21.07
N HIS A 332 -25.07 -41.14 -20.47
CA HIS A 332 -25.63 -39.88 -19.96
C HIS A 332 -26.16 -39.00 -21.11
N THR A 333 -25.41 -38.88 -22.19
CA THR A 333 -25.80 -38.09 -23.37
C THR A 333 -27.03 -38.69 -24.04
N GLU A 334 -27.11 -40.01 -24.14
CA GLU A 334 -28.30 -40.72 -24.62
C GLU A 334 -29.52 -40.48 -23.74
N ARG A 335 -29.36 -40.48 -22.41
CA ARG A 335 -30.45 -40.13 -21.47
C ARG A 335 -30.92 -38.69 -21.67
N LEU A 336 -30.01 -37.73 -21.80
CA LEU A 336 -30.34 -36.32 -22.06
C LEU A 336 -31.08 -36.15 -23.40
N ILE A 337 -30.65 -36.83 -24.46
CA ILE A 337 -31.32 -36.83 -25.76
C ILE A 337 -32.75 -37.37 -25.61
N LYS A 338 -32.94 -38.47 -24.87
CA LYS A 338 -34.27 -39.05 -24.60
C LYS A 338 -35.16 -38.11 -23.79
N GLU A 339 -34.62 -37.42 -22.78
CA GLU A 339 -35.37 -36.45 -21.97
C GLU A 339 -35.77 -35.21 -22.76
N LEU A 340 -34.87 -34.67 -23.59
CA LEU A 340 -35.16 -33.54 -24.47
C LEU A 340 -36.26 -33.92 -25.48
N ALA A 341 -36.17 -35.10 -26.09
CA ALA A 341 -37.21 -35.62 -26.98
C ALA A 341 -38.58 -35.78 -26.27
N LYS A 342 -38.58 -36.16 -24.99
CA LYS A 342 -39.80 -36.24 -24.17
C LYS A 342 -40.39 -34.85 -23.87
N LYS A 343 -39.55 -33.90 -23.44
CA LYS A 343 -39.96 -32.51 -23.19
C LYS A 343 -40.49 -31.82 -24.44
N GLU A 344 -39.92 -32.12 -25.61
CA GLU A 344 -40.42 -31.62 -26.90
C GLU A 344 -41.80 -32.18 -27.25
N LYS A 345 -42.04 -33.49 -27.02
CA LYS A 345 -43.38 -34.08 -27.21
C LYS A 345 -44.41 -33.42 -26.30
N GLU A 346 -44.04 -33.11 -25.06
CA GLU A 346 -44.91 -32.41 -24.10
C GLU A 346 -45.15 -30.93 -24.47
N GLU A 347 -44.13 -30.22 -24.96
CA GLU A 347 -44.27 -28.85 -25.49
C GLU A 347 -45.14 -28.79 -26.75
N LEU A 348 -44.97 -29.75 -27.66
CA LEU A 348 -45.76 -29.85 -28.88
C LEU A 348 -47.23 -30.19 -28.56
N ALA A 349 -47.46 -31.03 -27.54
CA ALA A 349 -48.81 -31.30 -27.02
C ALA A 349 -49.45 -30.05 -26.38
N LYS A 350 -48.69 -29.27 -25.60
CA LYS A 350 -49.16 -28.01 -25.00
C LYS A 350 -49.44 -26.92 -26.04
N LYS A 351 -48.63 -26.82 -27.12
CA LYS A 351 -48.87 -25.90 -28.24
C LYS A 351 -50.09 -26.29 -29.07
N LYS A 352 -50.31 -27.60 -29.30
CA LYS A 352 -51.55 -28.11 -29.93
C LYS A 352 -52.80 -27.88 -29.08
N ALA A 353 -52.67 -27.79 -27.76
CA ALA A 353 -53.78 -27.46 -26.86
C ALA A 353 -54.09 -25.94 -26.80
N LYS A 354 -53.15 -25.06 -27.17
CA LYS A 354 -53.31 -23.59 -27.05
C LYS A 354 -53.68 -22.87 -28.37
N ASN A 355 -53.37 -23.42 -29.54
CA ASN A 355 -53.70 -22.80 -30.82
C ASN A 355 -54.76 -23.62 -31.60
N LYS A 356 -56.04 -23.30 -31.38
CA LYS A 356 -57.07 -23.44 -32.42
C LYS A 356 -57.08 -22.16 -33.24
N GLY A 357 -56.37 -22.16 -34.36
CA GLY A 357 -56.45 -21.12 -35.38
C GLY A 357 -55.16 -20.31 -35.57
N VAL A 358 -54.80 -20.18 -36.84
CA VAL A 358 -53.77 -19.33 -37.46
C VAL A 358 -52.38 -19.96 -37.63
N GLU A 359 -51.98 -20.01 -38.90
CA GLU A 359 -50.69 -20.46 -39.43
C GLU A 359 -49.52 -19.65 -38.89
N VAL A 360 -48.51 -20.34 -38.36
CA VAL A 360 -47.17 -19.78 -38.13
C VAL A 360 -46.20 -20.71 -38.87
N LYS A 361 -45.89 -20.37 -40.13
CA LYS A 361 -45.00 -21.15 -41.00
C LYS A 361 -43.55 -20.66 -41.06
N GLU A 362 -43.15 -19.62 -40.32
CA GLU A 362 -41.78 -19.07 -40.46
C GLU A 362 -40.92 -19.05 -39.19
N ASP A 363 -41.48 -19.16 -37.98
CA ASP A 363 -40.66 -19.19 -36.75
C ASP A 363 -40.22 -20.58 -36.29
N VAL A 364 -40.73 -21.65 -36.92
CA VAL A 364 -40.35 -23.04 -36.62
C VAL A 364 -39.00 -23.38 -37.26
N ALA A 365 -38.72 -22.86 -38.46
CA ALA A 365 -37.49 -23.16 -39.20
C ALA A 365 -36.23 -22.57 -38.55
N LYS A 366 -36.31 -21.38 -37.92
CA LYS A 366 -35.17 -20.81 -37.17
C LYS A 366 -34.90 -21.51 -35.84
N LYS A 367 -35.91 -22.10 -35.20
CA LYS A 367 -35.72 -22.93 -33.99
C LYS A 367 -35.35 -24.38 -34.30
N GLU A 368 -35.63 -24.88 -35.50
CA GLU A 368 -35.15 -26.19 -35.97
C GLU A 368 -33.66 -26.18 -36.35
N ALA A 369 -33.11 -25.02 -36.74
CA ALA A 369 -31.69 -24.89 -37.08
C ALA A 369 -30.76 -24.99 -35.85
N ASP A 370 -31.17 -24.50 -34.68
CA ASP A 370 -30.41 -24.65 -33.43
C ASP A 370 -30.57 -26.04 -32.78
N LYS A 371 -31.51 -26.87 -33.25
CA LYS A 371 -31.94 -28.12 -32.59
C LYS A 371 -31.29 -29.40 -33.12
N LYS A 372 -30.37 -29.30 -34.08
CA LYS A 372 -29.76 -30.48 -34.75
C LYS A 372 -28.36 -30.87 -34.26
N SER A 373 -27.88 -30.38 -33.11
CA SER A 373 -26.43 -30.35 -32.84
C SER A 373 -25.93 -31.05 -31.57
N ILE A 374 -26.69 -31.91 -30.90
CA ILE A 374 -26.09 -32.82 -29.88
C ILE A 374 -25.67 -34.11 -30.57
N LYS A 375 -24.51 -34.09 -31.22
CA LYS A 375 -23.87 -35.28 -31.78
C LYS A 375 -23.01 -35.92 -30.68
N ILE A 376 -23.20 -37.22 -30.43
CA ILE A 376 -22.31 -37.98 -29.55
C ILE A 376 -20.92 -37.95 -30.19
N GLN A 377 -19.94 -37.41 -29.46
CA GLN A 377 -18.55 -37.31 -29.90
C GLN A 377 -17.95 -38.70 -30.09
N SER A 378 -16.99 -38.85 -31.02
CA SER A 378 -16.18 -40.08 -31.07
C SER A 378 -15.35 -40.23 -29.79
N PHE A 379 -14.79 -41.43 -29.55
CA PHE A 379 -13.95 -41.64 -28.36
C PHE A 379 -12.74 -40.71 -28.38
N LYS A 380 -12.10 -40.55 -29.54
CA LYS A 380 -10.95 -39.64 -29.69
C LYS A 380 -11.34 -38.19 -29.43
N GLU A 381 -12.48 -37.73 -29.94
CA GLU A 381 -12.98 -36.37 -29.72
C GLU A 381 -13.30 -36.10 -28.24
N TYR A 382 -14.02 -37.03 -27.59
CA TYR A 382 -14.35 -36.95 -26.17
C TYR A 382 -13.09 -36.97 -25.30
N PHE A 383 -12.17 -37.91 -25.54
CA PHE A 383 -10.95 -38.06 -24.78
C PHE A 383 -10.08 -36.82 -24.91
N THR A 384 -9.82 -36.35 -26.14
CA THR A 384 -8.93 -35.20 -26.37
C THR A 384 -9.49 -33.92 -25.76
N SER A 385 -10.80 -33.67 -25.91
CA SER A 385 -11.44 -32.48 -25.34
C SER A 385 -11.50 -32.52 -23.80
N SER A 386 -11.85 -33.68 -23.23
CA SER A 386 -11.88 -33.86 -21.77
C SER A 386 -10.49 -33.79 -21.17
N TYR A 387 -9.50 -34.43 -21.79
CA TYR A 387 -8.09 -34.39 -21.39
C TYR A 387 -7.60 -32.95 -21.39
N LYS A 388 -7.78 -32.21 -22.48
CA LYS A 388 -7.31 -30.83 -22.60
C LYS A 388 -7.93 -29.92 -21.54
N ARG A 389 -9.24 -30.05 -21.30
CA ARG A 389 -9.93 -29.30 -20.24
C ARG A 389 -9.35 -29.58 -18.86
N ILE A 390 -9.17 -30.86 -18.50
CA ILE A 390 -8.63 -31.24 -17.19
C ILE A 390 -7.16 -30.82 -17.07
N GLU A 391 -6.38 -30.94 -18.15
CA GLU A 391 -4.99 -30.50 -18.23
C GLU A 391 -4.87 -28.99 -17.97
N ASP A 392 -5.72 -28.18 -18.60
CA ASP A 392 -5.71 -26.72 -18.43
C ASP A 392 -6.13 -26.30 -17.01
N GLU A 393 -7.13 -26.97 -16.42
CA GLU A 393 -7.55 -26.76 -15.03
C GLU A 393 -6.43 -27.15 -14.04
N LEU A 394 -5.80 -28.32 -14.25
CA LEU A 394 -4.70 -28.79 -13.42
C LEU A 394 -3.47 -27.88 -13.56
N ARG A 395 -3.17 -27.43 -14.78
CA ARG A 395 -2.10 -26.47 -15.06
C ARG A 395 -2.30 -25.17 -14.29
N THR A 396 -3.50 -24.61 -14.34
CA THR A 396 -3.86 -23.42 -13.58
C THR A 396 -3.62 -23.62 -12.07
N CYS A 397 -3.97 -24.80 -11.53
CA CYS A 397 -3.73 -25.10 -10.12
C CYS A 397 -2.24 -25.22 -9.79
N ILE A 398 -1.45 -25.91 -10.62
CA ILE A 398 0.00 -26.09 -10.41
C ILE A 398 0.73 -24.75 -10.47
N GLU A 399 0.42 -23.93 -11.48
CA GLU A 399 1.00 -22.59 -11.63
C GLU A 399 0.64 -21.73 -10.41
N THR A 400 -0.63 -21.74 -9.99
CA THR A 400 -1.07 -21.02 -8.79
C THR A 400 -0.32 -21.49 -7.54
N PHE A 401 -0.20 -22.80 -7.29
CA PHE A 401 0.57 -23.28 -6.13
C PHE A 401 2.06 -22.95 -6.22
N SER A 402 2.64 -22.99 -7.41
CA SER A 402 4.06 -22.69 -7.61
C SER A 402 4.38 -21.21 -7.33
N ASP A 403 3.44 -20.32 -7.63
CA ASP A 403 3.60 -18.87 -7.52
C ASP A 403 3.14 -18.32 -6.16
N ASP A 404 2.11 -18.93 -5.56
CA ASP A 404 1.43 -18.38 -4.38
C ASP A 404 1.65 -19.18 -3.10
N LEU A 405 2.02 -20.46 -3.16
CA LEU A 405 2.21 -21.28 -1.96
C LEU A 405 3.64 -21.10 -1.41
N PRO A 406 3.80 -20.73 -0.11
CA PRO A 406 5.12 -20.63 0.51
C PRO A 406 5.91 -21.92 0.34
N ARG A 407 7.22 -21.85 0.14
CA ARG A 407 8.03 -23.06 -0.09
C ARG A 407 8.13 -23.97 1.12
N SER A 408 7.86 -23.43 2.32
CA SER A 408 7.74 -24.17 3.58
C SER A 408 6.41 -24.92 3.72
N ALA A 409 5.43 -24.68 2.84
CA ALA A 409 4.12 -25.33 2.90
C ALA A 409 4.18 -26.82 2.56
N THR A 410 5.16 -27.23 1.74
CA THR A 410 5.32 -28.63 1.32
C THR A 410 6.78 -28.94 0.97
N SER A 411 7.08 -30.19 0.64
CA SER A 411 8.45 -30.60 0.32
C SER A 411 8.93 -30.02 -1.02
N ARG A 412 10.25 -29.79 -1.15
CA ARG A 412 10.87 -29.43 -2.43
C ARG A 412 10.59 -30.46 -3.52
N GLN A 413 10.44 -31.73 -3.13
CA GLN A 413 10.12 -32.82 -4.04
C GLN A 413 8.72 -32.67 -4.63
N ASN A 414 7.74 -32.21 -3.85
CA ASN A 414 6.38 -31.98 -4.35
C ASN A 414 6.34 -30.87 -5.40
N PHE A 415 7.05 -29.75 -5.18
CA PHE A 415 7.16 -28.70 -6.18
C PHE A 415 7.87 -29.15 -7.45
N ARG A 416 8.93 -29.98 -7.34
CA ARG A 416 9.56 -30.59 -8.52
C ARG A 416 8.61 -31.51 -9.28
N CYS A 417 7.91 -32.37 -8.55
CA CYS A 417 6.93 -33.29 -9.11
C CYS A 417 5.79 -32.55 -9.83
N MET A 418 5.34 -31.41 -9.30
CA MET A 418 4.36 -30.54 -9.98
C MET A 418 4.86 -30.06 -11.35
N THR A 419 6.11 -29.57 -11.43
CA THR A 419 6.71 -29.16 -12.71
C THR A 419 6.89 -30.33 -13.68
N GLU A 420 7.32 -31.49 -13.18
CA GLU A 420 7.47 -32.72 -13.97
C GLU A 420 6.11 -33.17 -14.54
N VAL A 421 5.04 -33.16 -13.73
CA VAL A 421 3.68 -33.51 -14.18
C VAL A 421 3.21 -32.60 -15.31
N LEU A 422 3.44 -31.29 -15.23
CA LEU A 422 3.09 -30.38 -16.33
C LEU A 422 3.81 -30.75 -17.63
N HIS A 423 5.11 -31.04 -17.56
CA HIS A 423 5.88 -31.42 -18.73
C HIS A 423 5.36 -32.76 -19.32
N LEU A 424 5.20 -33.78 -18.47
CA LEU A 424 4.74 -35.10 -18.87
C LEU A 424 3.34 -35.06 -19.50
N LEU A 425 2.39 -34.32 -18.90
CA LEU A 425 1.04 -34.18 -19.43
C LEU A 425 1.01 -33.40 -20.75
N THR A 426 1.84 -32.36 -20.89
CA THR A 426 1.94 -31.61 -22.15
C THR A 426 2.44 -32.52 -23.27
N GLU A 427 3.47 -33.32 -22.99
CA GLU A 427 4.08 -34.18 -23.99
C GLU A 427 3.16 -35.37 -24.35
N PHE A 428 2.54 -35.99 -23.36
CA PHE A 428 1.52 -37.01 -23.57
C PHE A 428 0.35 -36.47 -24.41
N GLY A 429 -0.12 -35.25 -24.13
CA GLY A 429 -1.18 -34.61 -24.89
C GLY A 429 -0.85 -34.44 -26.37
N LYS A 430 0.40 -34.06 -26.71
CA LYS A 430 0.86 -33.97 -28.10
C LYS A 430 0.86 -35.33 -28.79
N GLN A 431 1.37 -36.36 -28.11
CA GLN A 431 1.41 -37.71 -28.67
C GLN A 431 -0.01 -38.25 -28.93
N VAL A 432 -0.95 -38.04 -28.01
CA VAL A 432 -2.36 -38.43 -28.20
C VAL A 432 -2.99 -37.78 -29.43
N GLN A 433 -2.65 -36.52 -29.74
CA GLN A 433 -3.23 -35.81 -30.88
C GLN A 433 -2.79 -36.43 -32.22
N SER A 434 -1.52 -36.84 -32.33
CA SER A 434 -0.96 -37.48 -33.53
C SER A 434 -1.48 -38.90 -33.76
N GLU A 435 -1.97 -39.58 -32.72
CA GLU A 435 -2.37 -40.99 -32.81
C GLU A 435 -3.80 -41.20 -33.37
N PRO A 436 -4.03 -42.17 -34.28
CA PRO A 436 -5.36 -42.50 -34.79
C PRO A 436 -6.26 -43.18 -33.73
N GLU A 437 -7.58 -43.00 -33.86
CA GLU A 437 -8.57 -43.44 -32.85
C GLU A 437 -8.53 -44.95 -32.55
N LYS A 438 -8.29 -45.80 -33.56
CA LYS A 438 -8.17 -47.26 -33.37
C LYS A 438 -6.98 -47.62 -32.48
N GLN A 439 -5.85 -46.96 -32.62
CA GLN A 439 -4.66 -47.23 -31.83
C GLN A 439 -4.84 -46.77 -30.37
N LEU A 440 -5.48 -45.62 -30.15
CA LEU A 440 -5.85 -45.15 -28.81
C LEU A 440 -6.79 -46.15 -28.09
N GLN A 441 -7.84 -46.63 -28.76
CA GLN A 441 -8.74 -47.63 -28.15
C GLN A 441 -8.02 -48.94 -27.82
N THR A 442 -7.01 -49.34 -28.60
CA THR A 442 -6.22 -50.55 -28.35
C THR A 442 -5.26 -50.34 -27.18
N LEU A 443 -4.64 -49.16 -27.05
CA LEU A 443 -3.79 -48.77 -25.92
C LEU A 443 -4.52 -48.88 -24.58
N PHE A 444 -5.79 -48.45 -24.53
CA PHE A 444 -6.61 -48.42 -23.31
C PHE A 444 -7.36 -49.72 -23.02
N ARG A 445 -7.36 -50.71 -23.92
CA ARG A 445 -7.92 -52.06 -23.67
C ARG A 445 -6.93 -53.01 -23.00
N ASP A 446 -5.63 -52.80 -23.19
CA ASP A 446 -4.58 -53.60 -22.56
C ASP A 446 -4.29 -53.10 -21.13
N THR A 447 -5.17 -53.42 -20.17
CA THR A 447 -4.97 -53.14 -18.73
C THR A 447 -4.61 -54.40 -17.94
N SER A 448 -4.16 -55.49 -18.60
CA SER A 448 -3.53 -56.59 -17.88
C SER A 448 -2.15 -56.16 -17.38
N ASP A 449 -2.11 -55.96 -16.06
CA ASP A 449 -0.94 -55.69 -15.24
C ASP A 449 0.31 -56.44 -15.70
N GLY A 450 1.41 -55.70 -15.78
CA GLY A 450 2.74 -56.30 -15.82
C GLY A 450 3.06 -57.03 -14.52
N LYS A 451 2.61 -58.29 -14.41
CA LYS A 451 3.37 -59.36 -13.75
C LYS A 451 3.28 -60.63 -14.59
N ASN A 452 4.45 -61.02 -15.09
CA ASN A 452 4.86 -62.31 -15.67
C ASN A 452 4.78 -62.52 -17.20
N SER A 453 6.00 -62.62 -17.77
CA SER A 453 6.48 -63.71 -18.65
C SER A 453 5.92 -63.82 -20.07
N CYS A 454 6.77 -63.57 -21.08
CA CYS A 454 7.49 -64.64 -21.79
C CYS A 454 8.44 -64.05 -22.86
N LEU A 455 9.68 -64.57 -22.90
CA LEU A 455 10.81 -64.19 -23.75
C LEU A 455 10.67 -64.60 -25.24
N PHE A 456 9.47 -64.83 -25.78
CA PHE A 456 9.31 -65.49 -27.09
C PHE A 456 8.47 -64.77 -28.17
N GLN A 457 8.18 -63.47 -28.02
CA GLN A 457 7.38 -62.72 -28.99
C GLN A 457 8.16 -61.61 -29.75
N SER A 458 9.49 -61.74 -29.88
CA SER A 458 10.37 -60.59 -30.14
C SER A 458 10.81 -60.32 -31.60
N LEU A 459 10.22 -60.90 -32.65
CA LEU A 459 10.88 -60.85 -33.97
C LEU A 459 10.11 -60.34 -35.20
N VAL A 460 8.91 -59.72 -35.10
CA VAL A 460 8.19 -59.26 -36.32
C VAL A 460 7.62 -57.81 -36.34
N SER A 461 7.65 -57.00 -35.27
CA SER A 461 6.92 -55.69 -35.26
C SER A 461 7.74 -54.48 -34.78
N TYR A 462 9.04 -54.45 -35.09
CA TYR A 462 10.02 -53.53 -34.47
C TYR A 462 9.80 -52.01 -34.65
N ALA A 463 8.89 -51.56 -35.53
CA ALA A 463 8.58 -50.13 -35.72
C ALA A 463 7.24 -49.69 -35.10
N GLU A 464 6.21 -50.55 -35.10
CA GLU A 464 4.89 -50.25 -34.52
C GLU A 464 4.82 -50.52 -33.01
N ASP A 465 5.65 -51.42 -32.47
CA ASP A 465 5.73 -51.69 -31.02
C ASP A 465 6.56 -50.65 -30.24
N SER A 466 7.50 -49.95 -30.88
CA SER A 466 8.33 -48.92 -30.22
C SER A 466 7.49 -47.72 -29.78
N VAL A 467 6.65 -47.19 -30.67
CA VAL A 467 5.77 -46.03 -30.38
C VAL A 467 4.68 -46.41 -29.38
N ARG A 468 4.13 -47.63 -29.49
CA ARG A 468 3.14 -48.16 -28.54
C ARG A 468 3.74 -48.36 -27.13
N SER A 469 5.00 -48.76 -27.04
CA SER A 469 5.78 -48.84 -25.80
C SER A 469 5.97 -47.46 -25.19
N GLU A 470 6.36 -46.47 -25.99
CA GLU A 470 6.60 -45.09 -25.54
C GLU A 470 5.34 -44.41 -24.98
N LEU A 471 4.19 -44.53 -25.67
CA LEU A 471 2.93 -43.93 -25.19
C LEU A 471 2.39 -44.62 -23.93
N LYS A 472 2.54 -45.95 -23.83
CA LYS A 472 2.21 -46.71 -22.61
C LYS A 472 3.10 -46.28 -21.44
N GLN A 473 4.40 -46.07 -21.70
CA GLN A 473 5.37 -45.61 -20.71
C GLN A 473 5.07 -44.17 -20.26
N ALA A 474 4.81 -43.26 -21.20
CA ALA A 474 4.45 -41.87 -20.91
C ALA A 474 3.18 -41.79 -20.04
N ARG A 475 2.14 -42.59 -20.36
CA ARG A 475 0.94 -42.72 -19.54
C ARG A 475 1.26 -43.19 -18.12
N ALA A 476 2.05 -44.25 -17.99
CA ALA A 476 2.42 -44.81 -16.69
C ALA A 476 3.19 -43.79 -15.83
N GLN A 477 4.12 -43.04 -16.42
CA GLN A 477 4.84 -41.97 -15.74
C GLN A 477 3.94 -40.83 -15.27
N CYS A 478 2.98 -40.40 -16.10
CA CYS A 478 1.97 -39.41 -15.70
C CYS A 478 1.20 -39.88 -14.47
N VAL A 479 0.65 -41.11 -14.52
CA VAL A 479 -0.17 -41.68 -13.44
C VAL A 479 0.65 -41.85 -12.15
N GLU A 480 1.88 -42.37 -12.24
CA GLU A 480 2.77 -42.51 -11.09
C GLU A 480 3.00 -41.17 -10.37
N LYS A 481 3.31 -40.11 -11.13
CA LYS A 481 3.58 -38.78 -10.57
C LYS A 481 2.32 -38.10 -10.04
N LEU A 482 1.18 -38.27 -10.70
CA LEU A 482 -0.12 -37.78 -10.22
C LEU A 482 -0.51 -38.48 -8.90
N ASN A 483 -0.35 -39.79 -8.81
CA ASN A 483 -0.61 -40.55 -7.59
C ASN A 483 0.37 -40.18 -6.47
N HIS A 484 1.63 -39.92 -6.78
CA HIS A 484 2.59 -39.39 -5.82
C HIS A 484 2.13 -38.04 -5.25
N LEU A 485 1.68 -37.10 -6.08
CA LEU A 485 1.11 -35.83 -5.61
C LEU A 485 -0.16 -36.02 -4.80
N SER A 486 -1.07 -36.89 -5.24
CA SER A 486 -2.31 -37.23 -4.51
C SER A 486 -2.02 -37.68 -3.07
N ASN A 487 -0.99 -38.52 -2.90
CA ASN A 487 -0.67 -39.14 -1.62
C ASN A 487 0.23 -38.29 -0.71
N ASN A 488 1.01 -37.36 -1.29
CA ASN A 488 2.07 -36.63 -0.55
C ASN A 488 1.86 -35.11 -0.50
N PHE A 489 0.86 -34.58 -1.18
CA PHE A 489 0.51 -33.16 -1.15
C PHE A 489 -0.87 -32.97 -0.51
N ASP A 490 -0.90 -33.05 0.82
CA ASP A 490 -2.09 -32.70 1.60
C ASP A 490 -1.90 -31.31 2.22
N LEU A 491 -2.75 -30.38 1.83
CA LEU A 491 -2.84 -29.08 2.47
C LEU A 491 -3.89 -29.20 3.58
N PRO A 492 -3.67 -28.60 4.77
CA PRO A 492 -4.67 -28.61 5.84
C PRO A 492 -6.02 -28.14 5.26
N GLY A 493 -7.16 -28.59 5.81
CA GLY A 493 -8.53 -28.30 5.32
C GLY A 493 -8.91 -26.81 5.33
N ILE A 494 -8.22 -26.02 4.52
CA ILE A 494 -8.15 -24.58 4.48
C ILE A 494 -9.04 -24.15 3.30
N PHE A 495 -10.34 -24.16 3.54
CA PHE A 495 -11.34 -23.91 2.49
C PHE A 495 -11.86 -22.47 2.51
N ASP A 496 -11.86 -21.84 3.69
CA ASP A 496 -12.31 -20.47 3.86
C ASP A 496 -11.17 -19.45 3.76
N LYS A 497 -11.53 -18.23 3.37
CA LYS A 497 -10.59 -17.12 3.17
C LYS A 497 -9.68 -16.88 4.37
N ARG A 498 -10.22 -16.95 5.59
CA ARG A 498 -9.47 -16.63 6.81
C ARG A 498 -8.44 -17.71 7.12
N SER A 499 -8.80 -18.98 6.98
CA SER A 499 -7.85 -20.07 7.15
C SER A 499 -6.68 -19.97 6.16
N ILE A 500 -6.95 -19.60 4.90
CA ILE A 500 -5.89 -19.40 3.89
C ILE A 500 -4.98 -18.23 4.28
N GLU A 501 -5.58 -17.12 4.74
CA GLU A 501 -4.82 -15.96 5.23
C GLU A 501 -3.88 -16.32 6.37
N GLU A 502 -4.40 -17.03 7.39
CA GLU A 502 -3.62 -17.44 8.56
C GLU A 502 -2.51 -18.42 8.16
N PHE A 503 -2.78 -19.38 7.27
CA PHE A 503 -1.78 -20.33 6.76
C PHE A 503 -0.63 -19.63 6.02
N LEU A 504 -0.95 -18.72 5.11
CA LEU A 504 0.07 -17.96 4.38
C LEU A 504 0.92 -17.13 5.33
N LEU A 505 0.27 -16.42 6.25
CA LEU A 505 0.99 -15.65 7.25
C LEU A 505 1.87 -16.54 8.11
N GLN A 506 1.42 -17.72 8.55
CA GLN A 506 2.22 -18.66 9.35
C GLN A 506 3.46 -19.19 8.62
N LYS A 507 3.35 -19.45 7.32
CA LYS A 507 4.37 -20.19 6.55
C LYS A 507 5.33 -19.31 5.74
N SER A 508 4.96 -18.08 5.39
CA SER A 508 5.83 -17.18 4.64
C SER A 508 7.08 -16.76 5.43
N LYS A 509 8.22 -16.65 4.73
CA LYS A 509 9.51 -16.26 5.32
C LYS A 509 9.63 -14.75 5.54
N SER A 510 9.02 -13.93 4.68
CA SER A 510 9.06 -12.47 4.80
C SER A 510 7.66 -11.89 4.78
N VAL A 511 7.31 -11.16 5.83
CA VAL A 511 6.00 -10.52 5.98
C VAL A 511 6.18 -9.02 6.07
N LEU A 512 5.47 -8.27 5.23
CA LEU A 512 5.52 -6.81 5.13
C LEU A 512 4.14 -6.24 5.45
N CYS A 513 4.08 -5.30 6.39
CA CYS A 513 2.85 -4.59 6.75
C CYS A 513 3.16 -3.27 7.46
N THR A 514 2.15 -2.47 7.81
CA THR A 514 2.40 -1.30 8.67
C THR A 514 2.62 -1.71 10.12
N ALA A 515 3.34 -0.91 10.91
CA ALA A 515 3.58 -1.18 12.33
C ALA A 515 2.27 -1.46 13.10
N SER A 516 1.21 -0.68 12.85
CA SER A 516 -0.12 -0.95 13.40
C SER A 516 -0.71 -2.27 12.91
N SER A 517 -0.60 -2.60 11.62
CA SER A 517 -1.19 -3.82 11.05
C SER A 517 -0.51 -5.10 11.53
N SER A 518 0.74 -5.02 11.99
CA SER A 518 1.46 -6.14 12.61
C SER A 518 0.72 -6.74 13.81
N ALA A 519 -0.19 -5.98 14.46
CA ALA A 519 -1.03 -6.48 15.54
C ALA A 519 -1.84 -7.74 15.16
N ARG A 520 -2.15 -7.96 13.88
CA ARG A 520 -2.81 -9.18 13.39
C ARG A 520 -1.98 -10.45 13.67
N LEU A 521 -0.66 -10.32 13.70
CA LEU A 521 0.28 -11.43 13.86
C LEU A 521 0.35 -11.92 15.32
N HIS A 522 -0.08 -11.13 16.31
CA HIS A 522 -0.15 -11.55 17.72
C HIS A 522 -1.10 -12.73 17.96
N TYR A 523 -2.08 -12.92 17.08
CA TYR A 523 -3.13 -13.92 17.24
C TYR A 523 -2.89 -15.19 16.42
N LEU A 524 -1.76 -15.27 15.69
CA LEU A 524 -1.43 -16.44 14.89
C LEU A 524 -0.92 -17.57 15.78
N GLN A 525 -1.83 -18.48 16.14
CA GLN A 525 -1.46 -19.71 16.84
C GLN A 525 -0.58 -20.58 15.93
N LYS A 526 0.40 -21.28 16.53
CA LYS A 526 1.28 -22.25 15.83
C LYS A 526 2.12 -21.68 14.67
N ALA A 527 2.21 -20.34 14.54
CA ALA A 527 3.13 -19.74 13.60
C ALA A 527 4.59 -20.03 14.00
N GLU A 528 5.44 -20.26 13.01
CA GLU A 528 6.89 -20.25 13.24
C GLU A 528 7.30 -18.85 13.77
N PRO A 529 8.21 -18.73 14.74
CA PRO A 529 8.60 -17.42 15.28
C PRO A 529 9.20 -16.51 14.21
N PHE A 530 9.03 -15.19 14.35
CA PHE A 530 9.79 -14.22 13.55
C PHE A 530 11.12 -13.95 14.23
N ASP A 531 12.23 -14.15 13.54
CA ASP A 531 13.58 -13.97 14.11
C ASP A 531 13.95 -12.48 14.24
N ILE A 532 13.57 -11.71 13.22
CA ILE A 532 14.02 -10.33 13.02
C ILE A 532 12.85 -9.41 12.69
N LEU A 533 12.85 -8.26 13.34
CA LEU A 533 11.99 -7.13 13.02
C LEU A 533 12.82 -6.06 12.31
N VAL A 534 12.37 -5.62 11.14
CA VAL A 534 12.92 -4.48 10.42
C VAL A 534 11.86 -3.37 10.40
N VAL A 535 12.20 -2.18 10.87
CA VAL A 535 11.28 -1.03 10.87
C VAL A 535 11.88 0.05 9.99
N ASP A 536 11.26 0.28 8.84
CA ASP A 536 11.57 1.40 7.96
C ASP A 536 10.88 2.68 8.44
N GLU A 537 11.50 3.83 8.15
CA GLU A 537 11.07 5.15 8.63
C GLU A 537 10.77 5.17 10.14
N ALA A 538 11.58 4.47 10.92
CA ALA A 538 11.40 4.27 12.36
C ALA A 538 11.36 5.58 13.16
N ALA A 539 11.98 6.64 12.65
CA ALA A 539 11.96 7.98 13.25
C ALA A 539 10.58 8.65 13.19
N GLN A 540 9.67 8.19 12.32
CA GLN A 540 8.30 8.71 12.19
C GLN A 540 7.27 7.97 13.05
N LEU A 541 7.66 6.89 13.75
CA LEU A 541 6.78 6.16 14.66
C LEU A 541 6.85 6.74 16.06
N LYS A 542 5.70 6.86 16.73
CA LYS A 542 5.70 7.08 18.19
C LYS A 542 6.34 5.85 18.84
N GLU A 543 7.08 6.04 19.93
CA GLU A 543 7.68 4.91 20.64
C GLU A 543 6.64 3.84 21.04
N CYS A 544 5.44 4.27 21.44
CA CYS A 544 4.34 3.37 21.77
C CYS A 544 3.80 2.57 20.57
N GLU A 545 3.91 3.08 19.34
CA GLU A 545 3.56 2.33 18.12
C GLU A 545 4.58 1.25 17.80
N SER A 546 5.87 1.50 18.08
CA SER A 546 6.95 0.52 17.91
C SER A 546 6.78 -0.70 18.83
N MET A 547 6.06 -0.55 19.94
CA MET A 547 5.78 -1.67 20.86
C MET A 547 4.89 -2.75 20.23
N ILE A 548 4.07 -2.41 19.23
CA ILE A 548 3.19 -3.37 18.58
C ILE A 548 4.01 -4.48 17.90
N PRO A 549 4.91 -4.18 16.93
CA PRO A 549 5.70 -5.22 16.29
C PRO A 549 6.80 -5.81 17.20
N LEU A 550 7.33 -5.08 18.18
CA LEU A 550 8.37 -5.60 19.09
C LEU A 550 7.90 -6.78 19.96
N GLN A 551 6.59 -6.88 20.20
CA GLN A 551 5.99 -7.95 21.01
C GLN A 551 5.72 -9.24 20.24
N ILE A 552 6.02 -9.26 18.93
CA ILE A 552 5.78 -10.44 18.10
C ILE A 552 6.67 -11.60 18.59
N PRO A 553 6.10 -12.83 18.73
CA PRO A 553 6.83 -13.98 19.23
C PRO A 553 8.09 -14.30 18.42
N GLY A 554 9.19 -14.51 19.14
CA GLY A 554 10.45 -14.98 18.57
C GLY A 554 11.44 -13.90 18.16
N ILE A 555 11.06 -12.61 18.15
CA ILE A 555 11.98 -11.54 17.74
C ILE A 555 13.18 -11.51 18.68
N ARG A 556 14.37 -11.66 18.10
CA ARG A 556 15.67 -11.58 18.77
C ARG A 556 16.44 -10.32 18.40
N LEU A 557 16.24 -9.82 17.18
CA LEU A 557 16.90 -8.63 16.63
C LEU A 557 15.85 -7.65 16.08
N ALA A 558 15.94 -6.38 16.48
CA ALA A 558 15.20 -5.28 15.87
C ALA A 558 16.16 -4.34 15.13
N VAL A 559 15.92 -4.12 13.85
CA VAL A 559 16.67 -3.17 13.02
C VAL A 559 15.76 -1.98 12.77
N LEU A 560 16.11 -0.84 13.34
CA LEU A 560 15.38 0.42 13.16
C LEU A 560 16.15 1.25 12.14
N ILE A 561 15.55 1.50 10.98
CA ILE A 561 16.10 2.35 9.94
C ILE A 561 15.28 3.63 9.88
N GLY A 562 15.93 4.79 9.90
CA GLY A 562 15.23 6.06 9.89
C GLY A 562 16.16 7.26 9.79
N ASP A 563 15.57 8.43 9.98
CA ASP A 563 16.28 9.71 9.97
C ASP A 563 15.57 10.70 10.92
N GLU A 564 16.19 10.95 12.07
CA GLU A 564 15.69 11.85 13.11
C GLU A 564 15.68 13.33 12.69
N TYR A 565 16.32 13.68 11.56
CA TYR A 565 16.29 15.03 11.01
C TYR A 565 15.18 15.24 9.97
N GLN A 566 14.38 14.21 9.66
CA GLN A 566 13.14 14.33 8.88
C GLN A 566 11.91 14.42 9.80
N LEU A 567 10.68 14.43 9.25
CA LEU A 567 9.48 14.69 10.06
C LEU A 567 9.35 13.67 11.21
N PRO A 568 9.10 14.12 12.45
CA PRO A 568 8.77 13.23 13.55
C PRO A 568 7.35 12.68 13.39
N ALA A 569 6.94 11.81 14.33
CA ALA A 569 5.57 11.32 14.37
C ALA A 569 4.56 12.46 14.56
N LEU A 570 3.41 12.37 13.90
CA LEU A 570 2.35 13.38 14.03
C LEU A 570 1.69 13.27 15.41
N VAL A 571 1.75 14.38 16.17
CA VAL A 571 1.03 14.57 17.43
C VAL A 571 -0.04 15.64 17.26
N LYS A 572 -1.27 15.37 17.69
CA LYS A 572 -2.40 16.29 17.57
C LYS A 572 -2.57 17.17 18.80
N SER A 573 -2.39 16.62 19.99
CA SER A 573 -2.47 17.40 21.22
C SER A 573 -1.20 18.20 21.44
N GLN A 574 -1.33 19.51 21.64
CA GLN A 574 -0.21 20.37 22.01
C GLN A 574 0.42 19.94 23.35
N VAL A 575 -0.40 19.47 24.30
CA VAL A 575 0.11 18.97 25.60
C VAL A 575 0.95 17.71 25.41
N CYS A 576 0.56 16.83 24.48
CA CYS A 576 1.35 15.65 24.14
C CYS A 576 2.63 16.00 23.39
N ASP A 577 2.60 17.03 22.53
CA ASP A 577 3.77 17.54 21.82
C ASP A 577 4.82 18.10 22.80
N GLU A 578 4.37 18.93 23.75
CA GLU A 578 5.20 19.46 24.85
C GLU A 578 5.75 18.37 25.78
N ALA A 579 5.08 17.22 25.85
CA ALA A 579 5.50 16.05 26.63
C ALA A 579 6.38 15.06 25.83
N ASP A 580 6.86 15.42 24.64
CA ASP A 580 7.65 14.57 23.74
C ASP A 580 6.96 13.22 23.40
N PHE A 581 5.63 13.17 23.38
CA PHE A 581 4.89 11.94 23.05
C PHE A 581 5.17 11.47 21.61
N GLY A 582 5.53 12.41 20.73
CA GLY A 582 5.92 12.14 19.35
C GLY A 582 7.31 11.55 19.17
N ARG A 583 8.15 11.54 20.23
CA ARG A 583 9.53 11.05 20.16
C ARG A 583 9.54 9.57 19.79
N SER A 584 10.34 9.24 18.79
CA SER A 584 10.48 7.87 18.32
C SER A 584 11.42 7.05 19.20
N LEU A 585 11.27 5.72 19.13
CA LEU A 585 12.23 4.80 19.76
C LEU A 585 13.64 4.99 19.17
N PHE A 586 13.72 5.24 17.86
CA PHE A 586 14.97 5.52 17.16
C PHE A 586 15.67 6.74 17.76
N GLU A 587 14.96 7.86 17.87
CA GLU A 587 15.47 9.12 18.41
C GLU A 587 15.90 8.99 19.87
N ARG A 588 15.10 8.31 20.71
CA ARG A 588 15.46 8.08 22.12
C ARG A 588 16.73 7.25 22.25
N LEU A 589 16.91 6.18 21.47
CA LEU A 589 18.13 5.38 21.53
C LEU A 589 19.33 6.15 20.97
N SER A 590 19.15 6.93 19.91
CA SER A 590 20.16 7.84 19.35
C SER A 590 20.65 8.85 20.39
N SER A 591 19.74 9.48 21.15
CA SER A 591 20.08 10.45 22.19
C SER A 591 20.74 9.84 23.43
N LEU A 592 20.49 8.55 23.70
CA LEU A 592 21.18 7.78 24.74
C LEU A 592 22.55 7.26 24.29
N GLY A 593 23.04 7.63 23.10
CA GLY A 593 24.35 7.21 22.58
C GLY A 593 24.38 5.77 22.07
N HIS A 594 23.24 5.18 21.70
CA HIS A 594 23.23 3.87 21.06
C HIS A 594 23.98 3.91 19.72
N PRO A 595 24.91 2.98 19.45
CA PRO A 595 25.63 2.95 18.18
C PRO A 595 24.66 2.87 16.98
N LYS A 596 24.96 3.63 15.93
CA LYS A 596 24.18 3.68 14.69
C LYS A 596 25.08 3.62 13.46
N HIS A 597 24.69 2.83 12.47
CA HIS A 597 25.34 2.80 11.17
C HIS A 597 24.85 3.98 10.34
N LEU A 598 25.73 4.91 9.98
CA LEU A 598 25.41 6.00 9.05
C LEU A 598 25.53 5.51 7.60
N LEU A 599 24.47 5.67 6.81
CA LEU A 599 24.54 5.55 5.36
C LEU A 599 25.08 6.85 4.78
N ASN A 600 26.34 6.86 4.37
CA ASN A 600 27.12 8.09 4.18
C ASN A 600 27.26 8.55 2.71
N VAL A 601 26.48 8.01 1.76
CA VAL A 601 26.53 8.45 0.36
C VAL A 601 25.11 8.67 -0.16
N GLN A 602 24.82 9.85 -0.71
CA GLN A 602 23.52 10.19 -1.29
C GLN A 602 23.54 10.07 -2.82
N TYR A 603 22.50 9.48 -3.40
CA TYR A 603 22.39 9.17 -4.83
C TYR A 603 21.26 9.92 -5.54
N ARG A 604 20.69 10.95 -4.92
CA ARG A 604 19.44 11.61 -5.38
C ARG A 604 19.64 13.05 -5.81
N MET A 605 20.28 13.86 -4.98
CA MET A 605 20.29 15.31 -5.14
C MET A 605 21.50 15.70 -5.98
N HIS A 606 21.33 16.66 -6.87
CA HIS A 606 22.47 17.35 -7.48
C HIS A 606 23.36 17.95 -6.37
N PRO A 607 24.72 17.96 -6.51
CA PRO A 607 25.63 18.49 -5.48
C PRO A 607 25.32 19.92 -5.02
N GLY A 608 24.85 20.77 -5.93
CA GLY A 608 24.40 22.13 -5.61
C GLY A 608 23.20 22.20 -4.65
N ILE A 609 22.39 21.14 -4.59
CA ILE A 609 21.24 21.01 -3.69
C ILE A 609 21.68 20.35 -2.36
N SER A 610 22.44 19.25 -2.42
CA SER A 610 22.84 18.49 -1.23
C SER A 610 23.76 19.27 -0.29
N LYS A 611 24.56 20.20 -0.83
CA LYS A 611 25.58 20.95 -0.09
C LYS A 611 25.08 21.58 1.23
N PHE A 612 23.98 22.33 1.19
CA PHE A 612 23.46 23.01 2.39
C PHE A 612 22.86 22.03 3.42
N PRO A 613 21.97 21.08 3.04
CA PRO A 613 21.48 20.07 3.98
C PRO A 613 22.60 19.26 4.64
N VAL A 614 23.59 18.81 3.87
CA VAL A 614 24.72 18.01 4.37
C VAL A 614 25.54 18.77 5.41
N SER A 615 25.89 20.03 5.14
CA SER A 615 26.65 20.84 6.10
C SER A 615 25.84 21.24 7.33
N SER A 616 24.55 21.54 7.15
CA SER A 616 23.74 22.17 8.20
C SER A 616 23.02 21.17 9.11
N PHE A 617 22.63 20.00 8.60
CA PHE A 617 21.85 19.01 9.35
C PHE A 617 22.65 17.74 9.68
N TYR A 618 23.64 17.39 8.85
CA TYR A 618 24.34 16.10 8.96
C TYR A 618 25.85 16.24 9.23
N GLY A 619 26.30 17.43 9.63
CA GLY A 619 27.67 17.67 10.07
C GLY A 619 28.74 17.40 9.00
N GLY A 620 28.39 17.45 7.72
CA GLY A 620 29.34 17.19 6.63
C GLY A 620 29.72 15.72 6.42
N GLN A 621 28.98 14.77 7.00
CA GLN A 621 29.35 13.33 7.00
C GLN A 621 28.80 12.54 5.80
N ILE A 622 28.20 13.21 4.82
CA ILE A 622 27.52 12.56 3.69
C ILE A 622 28.17 13.00 2.39
N ASP A 623 28.60 12.04 1.58
CA ASP A 623 29.19 12.24 0.27
C ASP A 623 28.15 12.15 -0.85
N ASP A 624 28.45 12.75 -1.99
CA ASP A 624 27.67 12.62 -3.23
C ASP A 624 28.10 11.38 -4.02
N GLY A 625 27.13 10.56 -4.44
CA GLY A 625 27.39 9.35 -5.23
C GLY A 625 27.82 9.65 -6.67
N GLU A 626 28.55 8.72 -7.29
CA GLU A 626 29.07 8.88 -8.66
C GLU A 626 27.98 9.25 -9.68
N ASN A 627 26.75 8.76 -9.52
CA ASN A 627 25.66 9.05 -10.43
C ASN A 627 25.27 10.53 -10.48
N VAL A 628 25.35 11.24 -9.35
CA VAL A 628 24.98 12.67 -9.28
C VAL A 628 26.13 13.61 -9.63
N LEU A 629 27.36 13.10 -9.60
CA LEU A 629 28.58 13.83 -9.97
C LEU A 629 28.83 13.87 -11.48
N ARG A 630 28.16 13.01 -12.26
CA ARG A 630 28.32 12.99 -13.71
C ARG A 630 27.72 14.24 -14.35
N ARG A 631 28.37 14.74 -15.40
CA ARG A 631 27.93 15.94 -16.14
C ARG A 631 26.55 15.79 -16.78
N ASP A 632 26.13 14.57 -17.13
CA ASP A 632 24.81 14.27 -17.69
C ASP A 632 23.68 14.28 -16.65
N TYR A 633 24.03 14.36 -15.36
CA TYR A 633 23.06 14.50 -14.26
C TYR A 633 22.52 15.92 -14.11
N GLU A 634 23.33 16.92 -14.44
CA GLU A 634 22.91 18.33 -14.43
C GLU A 634 21.87 18.55 -15.53
N ARG A 635 20.69 19.05 -15.13
CA ARG A 635 19.61 19.38 -16.07
C ARG A 635 19.24 20.84 -15.97
N LYS A 636 19.32 21.56 -17.08
CA LYS A 636 18.85 22.94 -17.22
C LYS A 636 17.51 22.91 -17.94
N HIS A 637 16.44 23.16 -17.20
CA HIS A 637 15.06 23.08 -17.70
C HIS A 637 14.49 24.42 -18.17
N LEU A 638 15.02 25.53 -17.66
CA LEU A 638 14.74 26.89 -18.12
C LEU A 638 16.07 27.60 -18.42
N THR A 639 16.02 28.59 -19.31
CA THR A 639 17.18 29.44 -19.65
C THR A 639 17.45 30.51 -18.59
N GLY A 640 18.72 30.81 -18.35
CA GLY A 640 19.16 31.86 -17.43
C GLY A 640 19.72 31.33 -16.09
N PRO A 641 20.55 32.12 -15.39
CA PRO A 641 21.23 31.70 -14.17
C PRO A 641 20.26 31.48 -12.99
N MET A 642 19.11 32.17 -13.00
CA MET A 642 18.07 32.05 -11.97
C MET A 642 17.52 30.62 -11.85
N TYR A 643 17.58 29.82 -12.92
CA TYR A 643 16.98 28.49 -12.98
C TYR A 643 18.04 27.37 -12.98
N GLY A 644 19.13 27.57 -12.24
CA GLY A 644 20.15 26.55 -11.97
C GLY A 644 19.68 25.41 -11.07
N SER A 645 20.59 24.50 -10.69
CA SER A 645 20.25 23.36 -9.83
C SER A 645 19.79 23.76 -8.42
N TYR A 646 20.27 24.90 -7.91
CA TYR A 646 19.82 25.46 -6.66
C TYR A 646 19.73 26.98 -6.80
N SER A 647 18.57 27.55 -6.47
CA SER A 647 18.35 28.99 -6.52
C SER A 647 17.45 29.47 -5.40
N PHE A 648 17.79 30.62 -4.83
CA PHE A 648 16.88 31.42 -4.03
C PHE A 648 16.40 32.61 -4.86
N ILE A 649 15.10 32.67 -5.12
CA ILE A 649 14.42 33.69 -5.92
C ILE A 649 13.68 34.62 -4.94
N ASN A 650 14.22 35.82 -4.77
CA ASN A 650 13.66 36.85 -3.91
C ASN A 650 12.40 37.46 -4.54
N ILE A 651 11.34 37.57 -3.73
CA ILE A 651 10.09 38.24 -4.08
C ILE A 651 9.94 39.47 -3.19
N GLU A 652 10.21 40.64 -3.74
CA GLU A 652 9.94 41.92 -3.08
C GLU A 652 8.45 42.30 -3.21
N GLY A 653 7.91 43.01 -2.22
CA GLY A 653 6.55 43.56 -2.27
C GLY A 653 5.40 42.57 -2.00
N GLY A 654 5.67 41.28 -1.79
CA GLY A 654 4.65 40.31 -1.37
C GLY A 654 4.05 40.67 0.01
N LYS A 655 2.73 40.51 0.19
CA LYS A 655 2.06 40.63 1.49
C LYS A 655 1.40 39.30 1.86
N GLU A 656 1.63 38.84 3.10
CA GLU A 656 0.92 37.68 3.63
C GLU A 656 -0.50 38.07 4.08
N SER A 657 -1.49 37.24 3.73
CA SER A 657 -2.90 37.42 4.11
C SER A 657 -3.53 36.11 4.57
N SER A 658 -4.68 36.19 5.26
CA SER A 658 -5.46 35.00 5.63
C SER A 658 -6.30 34.52 4.44
N GLY A 659 -6.39 33.20 4.25
CA GLY A 659 -7.15 32.61 3.15
C GLY A 659 -8.66 32.90 3.20
N LYS A 660 -9.32 32.83 2.04
CA LYS A 660 -10.78 33.07 1.90
C LYS A 660 -11.64 32.04 2.66
N HIS A 661 -11.10 30.85 2.94
CA HIS A 661 -11.83 29.71 3.50
C HIS A 661 -11.30 29.24 4.86
N ASP A 662 -10.13 29.70 5.30
CA ASP A 662 -9.52 29.33 6.58
C ASP A 662 -8.53 30.38 7.08
N LYS A 663 -8.04 30.21 8.32
CA LYS A 663 -7.01 31.07 8.92
C LYS A 663 -5.59 30.77 8.39
N SER A 664 -5.43 29.99 7.32
CA SER A 664 -4.11 29.66 6.77
C SER A 664 -3.57 30.83 5.95
N LEU A 665 -2.25 31.04 6.03
CA LEU A 665 -1.58 32.11 5.30
C LEU A 665 -1.47 31.82 3.79
N ILE A 666 -1.54 32.90 3.00
CA ILE A 666 -1.39 32.94 1.54
C ILE A 666 -0.54 34.15 1.16
N ASN A 667 0.30 34.00 0.15
CA ASN A 667 1.02 35.10 -0.51
C ASN A 667 0.75 35.03 -2.02
N THR A 668 -0.12 35.92 -2.50
CA THR A 668 -0.62 35.96 -3.87
C THR A 668 0.45 36.32 -4.89
N ILE A 669 1.46 37.10 -4.51
CA ILE A 669 2.60 37.41 -5.39
C ILE A 669 3.47 36.17 -5.61
N GLU A 670 3.77 35.42 -4.54
CA GLU A 670 4.44 34.12 -4.69
C GLU A 670 3.59 33.14 -5.53
N VAL A 671 2.26 33.12 -5.36
CA VAL A 671 1.37 32.29 -6.20
C VAL A 671 1.54 32.64 -7.68
N ALA A 672 1.57 33.93 -8.03
CA ALA A 672 1.74 34.40 -9.41
C ALA A 672 3.10 33.99 -9.98
N ALA A 673 4.18 34.22 -9.23
CA ALA A 673 5.54 33.84 -9.64
C ALA A 673 5.67 32.33 -9.85
N VAL A 674 5.25 31.52 -8.86
CA VAL A 674 5.28 30.05 -8.95
C VAL A 674 4.45 29.53 -10.13
N THR A 675 3.25 30.08 -10.33
CA THR A 675 2.39 29.69 -11.46
C THR A 675 3.06 29.99 -12.80
N ARG A 676 3.74 31.15 -12.91
CA ARG A 676 4.46 31.52 -14.13
C ARG A 676 5.64 30.58 -14.41
N ILE A 677 6.41 30.23 -13.38
CA ILE A 677 7.52 29.28 -13.51
C ILE A 677 7.00 27.91 -14.00
N VAL A 678 5.92 27.40 -13.41
CA VAL A 678 5.31 26.12 -13.83
C VAL A 678 4.82 26.18 -15.28
N GLN A 679 4.22 27.30 -15.72
CA GLN A 679 3.81 27.49 -17.11
C GLN A 679 4.99 27.46 -18.10
N ARG A 680 6.12 28.08 -17.74
CA ARG A 680 7.34 28.03 -18.56
C ARG A 680 7.91 26.62 -18.63
N LEU A 681 7.97 25.91 -17.50
CA LEU A 681 8.42 24.51 -17.46
C LEU A 681 7.55 23.60 -18.32
N PHE A 682 6.23 23.82 -18.30
CA PHE A 682 5.32 23.09 -19.15
C PHE A 682 5.63 23.32 -20.64
N ARG A 683 5.78 24.58 -21.05
CA ARG A 683 6.12 24.95 -22.44
C ARG A 683 7.42 24.27 -22.90
N GLU A 684 8.47 24.37 -22.10
CA GLU A 684 9.76 23.72 -22.38
C GLU A 684 9.65 22.19 -22.43
N SER A 685 8.86 21.58 -21.56
CA SER A 685 8.65 20.12 -21.59
C SER A 685 7.96 19.65 -22.87
N VAL A 686 7.02 20.44 -23.39
CA VAL A 686 6.29 20.17 -24.64
C VAL A 686 7.21 20.36 -25.85
N GLU A 687 7.97 21.47 -25.89
CA GLU A 687 8.91 21.78 -26.97
C GLU A 687 10.05 20.75 -27.07
N THR A 688 10.62 20.37 -25.94
CA THR A 688 11.73 19.40 -25.87
C THR A 688 11.27 17.94 -25.88
N ARG A 689 9.97 17.67 -25.72
CA ARG A 689 9.36 16.34 -25.55
C ARG A 689 9.99 15.52 -24.42
N ARG A 690 10.55 16.19 -23.40
CA ARG A 690 11.16 15.53 -22.25
C ARG A 690 10.11 15.31 -21.17
N LYS A 691 10.14 14.10 -20.59
CA LYS A 691 9.34 13.83 -19.40
C LYS A 691 9.87 14.66 -18.24
N LEU A 692 9.00 15.35 -17.54
CA LEU A 692 9.36 16.23 -16.44
C LEU A 692 8.33 16.16 -15.32
N SER A 693 8.83 16.00 -14.09
CA SER A 693 8.00 15.99 -12.90
C SER A 693 8.35 17.17 -11.99
N VAL A 694 7.32 17.91 -11.58
CA VAL A 694 7.45 19.16 -10.83
C VAL A 694 6.66 19.07 -9.53
N GLY A 695 7.33 19.27 -8.40
CA GLY A 695 6.69 19.42 -7.10
C GLY A 695 6.65 20.89 -6.69
N VAL A 696 5.47 21.38 -6.32
CA VAL A 696 5.32 22.69 -5.68
C VAL A 696 4.99 22.45 -4.21
N VAL A 697 5.85 22.93 -3.32
CA VAL A 697 5.78 22.66 -1.89
C VAL A 697 5.64 23.96 -1.12
N SER A 698 4.75 23.98 -0.13
CA SER A 698 4.60 25.11 0.78
C SER A 698 4.22 24.65 2.19
N PRO A 699 4.67 25.32 3.27
CA PRO A 699 4.27 24.97 4.63
C PRO A 699 2.79 25.23 4.94
N TYR A 700 2.10 26.08 4.15
CA TYR A 700 0.73 26.52 4.44
C TYR A 700 -0.31 25.89 3.50
N LYS A 701 -1.33 25.25 4.07
CA LYS A 701 -2.42 24.60 3.29
C LYS A 701 -3.25 25.61 2.48
N GLY A 702 -3.34 26.86 2.92
CA GLY A 702 -3.97 27.96 2.18
C GLY A 702 -3.20 28.25 0.89
N GLN A 703 -1.88 28.39 0.98
CA GLN A 703 -1.02 28.60 -0.19
C GLN A 703 -1.10 27.43 -1.18
N VAL A 704 -1.05 26.19 -0.68
CA VAL A 704 -1.21 24.98 -1.51
C VAL A 704 -2.50 25.04 -2.33
N ARG A 705 -3.63 25.38 -1.70
CA ARG A 705 -4.92 25.53 -2.38
C ARG A 705 -4.91 26.66 -3.40
N ALA A 706 -4.40 27.83 -3.04
CA ALA A 706 -4.34 28.98 -3.95
C ALA A 706 -3.53 28.66 -5.23
N ILE A 707 -2.41 27.96 -5.09
CA ILE A 707 -1.60 27.52 -6.24
C ILE A 707 -2.35 26.48 -7.06
N GLN A 708 -2.97 25.48 -6.43
CA GLN A 708 -3.79 24.47 -7.13
C GLN A 708 -4.93 25.11 -7.92
N GLU A 709 -5.66 26.05 -7.31
CA GLU A 709 -6.75 26.79 -7.95
C GLU A 709 -6.26 27.60 -9.15
N LYS A 710 -5.09 28.26 -9.06
CA LYS A 710 -4.54 29.05 -10.17
C LYS A 710 -4.01 28.19 -11.31
N LEU A 711 -3.40 27.03 -11.02
CA LEU A 711 -2.92 26.09 -12.04
C LEU A 711 -4.08 25.37 -12.75
N GLY A 712 -5.18 25.13 -12.02
CA GLY A 712 -6.33 24.39 -12.52
C GLY A 712 -5.99 22.95 -12.93
N LYS A 713 -6.83 22.34 -13.78
CA LYS A 713 -6.65 20.97 -14.29
C LYS A 713 -5.82 20.88 -15.57
N THR A 714 -5.27 22.00 -16.04
CA THR A 714 -4.61 22.16 -17.34
C THR A 714 -3.47 21.16 -17.55
N TYR A 715 -2.76 20.81 -16.47
CA TYR A 715 -1.55 19.99 -16.52
C TYR A 715 -1.79 18.51 -16.15
N GLU A 716 -3.01 18.13 -15.78
CA GLU A 716 -3.34 16.75 -15.37
C GLU A 716 -3.46 15.78 -16.56
N MET A 717 -3.73 16.30 -17.77
CA MET A 717 -4.02 15.49 -18.97
C MET A 717 -2.85 15.34 -19.95
N HIS A 718 -1.69 15.95 -19.68
CA HIS A 718 -0.56 15.94 -20.63
C HIS A 718 0.39 14.78 -20.34
N GLY A 719 0.47 13.83 -21.29
CA GLY A 719 1.40 12.71 -21.22
C GLY A 719 2.85 13.20 -21.24
N GLY A 720 3.53 13.11 -20.09
CA GLY A 720 4.95 13.45 -19.95
C GLY A 720 5.25 14.65 -19.04
N PHE A 721 4.26 15.44 -18.63
CA PHE A 721 4.45 16.52 -17.65
C PHE A 721 3.52 16.31 -16.47
N SER A 722 4.06 16.28 -15.25
CA SER A 722 3.24 16.11 -14.04
C SER A 722 3.58 17.16 -13.00
N VAL A 723 2.56 17.83 -12.45
CA VAL A 723 2.71 18.81 -11.37
C VAL A 723 1.98 18.31 -10.12
N LYS A 724 2.68 18.26 -8.98
CA LYS A 724 2.10 17.95 -7.68
C LYS A 724 2.27 19.12 -6.74
N VAL A 725 1.17 19.71 -6.31
CA VAL A 725 1.18 20.79 -5.31
C VAL A 725 0.74 20.23 -3.96
N ARG A 726 1.60 20.23 -2.94
CA ARG A 726 1.25 19.72 -1.60
C ARG A 726 1.95 20.50 -0.48
N SER A 727 1.52 20.25 0.76
CA SER A 727 2.27 20.71 1.93
C SER A 727 3.56 19.92 2.11
N VAL A 728 4.50 20.45 2.91
CA VAL A 728 5.74 19.73 3.29
C VAL A 728 5.42 18.32 3.82
N ASP A 729 4.52 18.24 4.79
CA ASP A 729 4.08 16.98 5.40
C ASP A 729 3.44 16.03 4.36
N GLY A 730 2.71 16.55 3.38
CA GLY A 730 2.09 15.76 2.30
C GLY A 730 3.05 15.33 1.18
N PHE A 731 4.27 15.87 1.18
CA PHE A 731 5.35 15.56 0.23
C PHE A 731 6.38 14.57 0.78
N GLN A 732 6.22 14.14 2.04
CA GLN A 732 7.12 13.15 2.65
C GLN A 732 7.09 11.83 1.87
N GLY A 733 8.28 11.25 1.65
CA GLY A 733 8.44 10.03 0.84
C GLY A 733 8.32 10.24 -0.67
N ALA A 734 7.85 11.42 -1.15
CA ALA A 734 7.88 11.77 -2.56
C ALA A 734 9.21 12.45 -2.93
N GLU A 735 9.52 12.41 -4.23
CA GLU A 735 10.67 13.08 -4.86
C GLU A 735 10.26 13.50 -6.27
N GLU A 736 10.77 14.62 -6.75
CA GLU A 736 10.50 15.11 -8.11
C GLU A 736 11.79 15.64 -8.76
N ASP A 737 11.78 15.73 -10.10
CA ASP A 737 12.92 16.26 -10.85
C ASP A 737 13.19 17.73 -10.47
N ILE A 738 12.11 18.53 -10.34
CA ILE A 738 12.17 19.93 -9.91
C ILE A 738 11.27 20.14 -8.70
N ILE A 739 11.77 20.85 -7.68
CA ILE A 739 10.97 21.35 -6.57
C ILE A 739 10.98 22.87 -6.55
N ILE A 740 9.78 23.45 -6.49
CA ILE A 740 9.57 24.88 -6.23
C ILE A 740 9.01 25.02 -4.83
N PHE A 741 9.76 25.65 -3.93
CA PHE A 741 9.37 25.83 -2.53
C PHE A 741 8.90 27.27 -2.30
N SER A 742 7.61 27.46 -2.02
CA SER A 742 7.01 28.77 -1.69
C SER A 742 6.99 28.96 -0.17
N THR A 743 7.77 29.94 0.31
CA THR A 743 7.96 30.22 1.74
C THR A 743 6.78 30.96 2.36
N VAL A 744 6.00 31.70 1.56
CA VAL A 744 4.82 32.51 1.91
C VAL A 744 5.13 33.74 2.76
N ARG A 745 5.99 33.59 3.78
CA ARG A 745 6.17 34.57 4.84
C ARG A 745 6.78 35.85 4.32
N SER A 746 6.06 36.95 4.53
CA SER A 746 6.46 38.29 4.11
C SER A 746 5.93 39.32 5.09
N ASN A 747 6.74 39.66 6.08
CA ASN A 747 6.44 40.60 7.15
C ASN A 747 7.70 41.32 7.66
N SER A 748 7.49 42.49 8.28
CA SER A 748 8.57 43.31 8.85
C SER A 748 9.12 42.80 10.18
N THR A 749 8.42 41.88 10.85
CA THR A 749 8.82 41.36 12.17
C THR A 749 9.77 40.17 12.09
N GLY A 750 10.01 39.62 10.89
CA GLY A 750 10.83 38.42 10.69
C GLY A 750 10.17 37.13 11.20
N THR A 751 8.86 37.13 11.45
CA THR A 751 8.18 35.95 11.98
C THR A 751 7.98 34.92 10.88
N VAL A 752 8.43 33.68 11.08
CA VAL A 752 8.36 32.63 10.04
C VAL A 752 7.42 31.46 10.37
N GLY A 753 6.96 31.32 11.63
CA GLY A 753 5.94 30.34 12.01
C GLY A 753 6.36 28.89 11.71
N PHE A 754 5.60 28.18 10.87
CA PHE A 754 5.83 26.77 10.51
C PHE A 754 7.22 26.49 9.93
N LEU A 755 7.84 27.49 9.31
CA LEU A 755 9.20 27.41 8.76
C LEU A 755 10.29 27.31 9.84
N ASN A 756 9.99 27.61 11.10
CA ASN A 756 10.95 27.50 12.20
C ASN A 756 11.30 26.03 12.52
N ASN A 757 10.47 25.07 12.08
CA ASN A 757 10.74 23.65 12.30
C ASN A 757 11.85 23.17 11.35
N VAL A 758 12.97 22.75 11.94
CA VAL A 758 14.18 22.32 11.23
C VAL A 758 13.93 21.06 10.40
N ASN A 759 13.21 20.09 10.96
CA ASN A 759 12.88 18.82 10.29
C ASN A 759 12.05 19.04 9.02
N ARG A 760 11.03 19.91 9.09
CA ARG A 760 10.24 20.32 7.91
C ARG A 760 11.08 21.02 6.86
N THR A 761 12.01 21.88 7.29
CA THR A 761 12.93 22.57 6.38
C THR A 761 13.83 21.56 5.66
N ASN A 762 14.45 20.63 6.40
CA ASN A 762 15.28 19.58 5.83
C ASN A 762 14.50 18.69 4.84
N VAL A 763 13.26 18.31 5.17
CA VAL A 763 12.37 17.56 4.28
C VAL A 763 12.15 18.34 2.99
N ALA A 764 11.76 19.61 3.08
CA ALA A 764 11.49 20.47 1.92
C ALA A 764 12.71 20.61 0.98
N LEU A 765 13.89 20.82 1.54
CA LEU A 765 15.14 20.99 0.76
C LEU A 765 15.62 19.70 0.09
N THR A 766 15.17 18.54 0.56
CA THR A 766 15.69 17.22 0.11
C THR A 766 14.71 16.43 -0.77
N ARG A 767 13.69 17.10 -1.31
CA ARG A 767 12.70 16.50 -2.24
C ARG A 767 13.14 16.56 -3.71
N ALA A 768 14.05 17.47 -4.07
CA ALA A 768 14.47 17.70 -5.45
C ALA A 768 15.58 16.73 -5.88
N LYS A 769 15.52 16.27 -7.13
CA LYS A 769 16.64 15.55 -7.77
C LYS A 769 17.59 16.49 -8.49
N HIS A 770 17.06 17.28 -9.42
CA HIS A 770 17.88 18.08 -10.34
C HIS A 770 17.86 19.57 -10.03
N CYS A 771 16.69 20.15 -9.74
CA CYS A 771 16.55 21.58 -9.45
C CYS A 771 15.71 21.85 -8.20
N LEU A 772 16.21 22.71 -7.32
CA LEU A 772 15.49 23.27 -6.17
C LEU A 772 15.44 24.80 -6.29
N TRP A 773 14.23 25.35 -6.42
CA TRP A 773 14.00 26.79 -6.49
C TRP A 773 13.15 27.25 -5.31
N ILE A 774 13.76 28.03 -4.42
CA ILE A 774 13.11 28.60 -3.25
C ILE A 774 12.57 29.97 -3.65
N VAL A 775 11.27 30.19 -3.50
CA VAL A 775 10.58 31.46 -3.80
C VAL A 775 10.12 32.07 -2.48
N GLY A 776 10.59 33.27 -2.16
CA GLY A 776 10.29 33.89 -0.87
C GLY A 776 10.83 35.30 -0.66
N ASN A 777 10.41 35.92 0.44
CA ASN A 777 10.92 37.24 0.83
C ASN A 777 12.23 37.10 1.63
N ALA A 778 13.35 37.49 1.02
CA ALA A 778 14.67 37.39 1.66
C ALA A 778 14.78 38.22 2.94
N THR A 779 14.20 39.42 2.97
CA THR A 779 14.26 40.35 4.10
C THR A 779 13.58 39.76 5.35
N THR A 780 12.40 39.16 5.19
CA THR A 780 11.69 38.49 6.28
C THR A 780 12.48 37.27 6.78
N LEU A 781 13.00 36.44 5.87
CA LEU A 781 13.69 35.21 6.23
C LEU A 781 15.05 35.45 6.90
N VAL A 782 15.82 36.45 6.45
CA VAL A 782 17.08 36.86 7.09
C VAL A 782 16.82 37.41 8.50
N SER A 783 15.75 38.17 8.68
CA SER A 783 15.38 38.76 9.97
C SER A 783 14.87 37.73 10.99
N SER A 784 14.58 36.50 10.56
CA SER A 784 13.97 35.47 11.40
C SER A 784 14.87 34.88 12.48
N LYS A 785 16.21 35.00 12.33
CA LYS A 785 17.20 34.34 13.20
C LYS A 785 17.05 32.81 13.28
N THR A 786 16.45 32.20 12.26
CA THR A 786 16.27 30.74 12.14
C THR A 786 17.23 30.14 11.11
N VAL A 787 17.11 28.84 10.83
CA VAL A 787 17.85 28.18 9.73
C VAL A 787 17.66 28.90 8.38
N TRP A 788 16.54 29.60 8.17
CA TRP A 788 16.27 30.35 6.94
C TRP A 788 17.20 31.54 6.74
N GLN A 789 17.72 32.15 7.81
CA GLN A 789 18.79 33.14 7.68
C GLN A 789 20.04 32.52 7.06
N LYS A 790 20.41 31.31 7.51
CA LYS A 790 21.56 30.57 6.98
C LYS A 790 21.34 30.17 5.52
N ILE A 791 20.13 29.74 5.16
CA ILE A 791 19.75 29.38 3.78
C ILE A 791 19.94 30.57 2.83
N VAL A 792 19.44 31.75 3.19
CA VAL A 792 19.55 32.95 2.35
C VAL A 792 21.01 33.41 2.25
N THR A 793 21.76 33.35 3.35
CA THR A 793 23.18 33.74 3.38
C THR A 793 24.02 32.80 2.52
N ASP A 794 23.84 31.48 2.65
CA ASP A 794 24.50 30.47 1.82
C ASP A 794 24.15 30.65 0.33
N ALA A 795 22.89 30.94 0.00
CA ALA A 795 22.52 31.22 -1.39
C ALA A 795 23.26 32.44 -1.97
N LYS A 796 23.45 33.50 -1.18
CA LYS A 796 24.23 34.69 -1.58
C LYS A 796 25.71 34.36 -1.76
N GLU A 797 26.31 33.66 -0.80
CA GLU A 797 27.73 33.27 -0.84
C GLU A 797 28.05 32.37 -2.04
N ARG A 798 27.11 31.49 -2.43
CA ARG A 798 27.26 30.60 -3.59
C ARG A 798 26.90 31.25 -4.93
N GLY A 799 26.50 32.52 -4.95
CA GLY A 799 26.05 33.20 -6.17
C GLY A 799 24.75 32.61 -6.75
N CYS A 800 23.90 32.02 -5.90
CA CYS A 800 22.63 31.40 -6.26
C CYS A 800 21.42 32.21 -5.77
N PHE A 801 21.61 33.47 -5.39
CA PHE A 801 20.57 34.40 -4.98
C PHE A 801 20.22 35.33 -6.13
N PHE A 802 18.93 35.42 -6.46
CA PHE A 802 18.43 36.19 -7.60
C PHE A 802 17.19 36.98 -7.21
N ASP A 803 16.95 38.13 -7.84
CA ASP A 803 15.69 38.85 -7.69
C ASP A 803 14.70 38.43 -8.79
N ALA A 804 13.44 38.20 -8.44
CA ALA A 804 12.43 37.83 -9.43
C ALA A 804 12.19 38.92 -10.47
N ASN A 805 12.49 40.19 -10.16
CA ASN A 805 12.35 41.29 -11.11
C ASN A 805 13.42 41.29 -12.20
N ASP A 806 14.52 40.54 -12.03
CA ASP A 806 15.58 40.41 -13.04
C ASP A 806 15.14 39.59 -14.26
N ASP A 807 14.10 38.77 -14.13
CA ASP A 807 13.47 38.04 -15.24
C ASP A 807 12.23 38.80 -15.72
N GLN A 808 12.26 39.30 -16.95
CA GLN A 808 11.19 40.15 -17.51
C GLN A 808 9.80 39.47 -17.48
N ASP A 809 9.77 38.16 -17.70
CA ASP A 809 8.54 37.40 -17.78
C ASP A 809 7.95 37.12 -16.39
N LEU A 810 8.81 36.88 -15.41
CA LEU A 810 8.43 36.74 -14.00
C LEU A 810 8.01 38.10 -13.41
N SER A 811 8.75 39.17 -13.71
CA SER A 811 8.43 40.55 -13.33
C SER A 811 7.06 40.97 -13.87
N GLY A 812 6.78 40.72 -15.15
CA GLY A 812 5.47 41.04 -15.75
C GLY A 812 4.31 40.31 -15.06
N ALA A 813 4.49 39.05 -14.66
CA ALA A 813 3.49 38.29 -13.91
C ALA A 813 3.30 38.83 -12.48
N ILE A 814 4.37 39.24 -11.81
CA ILE A 814 4.35 39.84 -10.48
C ILE A 814 3.63 41.19 -10.52
N VAL A 815 4.01 42.09 -11.45
CA VAL A 815 3.38 43.42 -11.60
C VAL A 815 1.88 43.28 -11.85
N LYS A 816 1.46 42.36 -12.72
CA LYS A 816 0.04 42.09 -12.96
C LYS A 816 -0.68 41.66 -11.68
N ALA A 817 -0.07 40.79 -10.88
CA ALA A 817 -0.67 40.34 -9.61
C ALA A 817 -0.74 41.46 -8.56
N VAL A 818 0.25 42.36 -8.52
CA VAL A 818 0.21 43.55 -7.64
C VAL A 818 -0.97 44.45 -8.03
N ILE A 819 -1.15 44.73 -9.32
CA ILE A 819 -2.26 45.55 -9.81
C ILE A 819 -3.62 44.92 -9.45
N GLU A 820 -3.79 43.61 -9.68
CA GLU A 820 -5.02 42.88 -9.31
C GLU A 820 -5.32 42.96 -7.80
N LEU A 821 -4.29 42.98 -6.94
CA LEU A 821 -4.47 43.11 -5.49
C LEU A 821 -4.86 44.53 -5.08
N ASP A 822 -4.21 45.55 -5.65
CA ASP A 822 -4.50 46.95 -5.35
C ASP A 822 -5.92 47.33 -5.80
N GLU A 823 -6.39 46.82 -6.94
CA GLU A 823 -7.79 47.00 -7.39
C GLU A 823 -8.79 46.38 -6.40
N VAL A 824 -8.49 45.19 -5.86
CA VAL A 824 -9.34 44.52 -4.88
C VAL A 824 -9.31 45.22 -3.52
N GLU A 825 -8.14 45.64 -3.03
CA GLU A 825 -8.01 46.41 -1.79
C GLU A 825 -8.74 47.76 -1.91
N SER A 826 -8.61 48.44 -3.05
CA SER A 826 -9.33 49.68 -3.36
C SER A 826 -10.85 49.47 -3.35
N ALA A 827 -11.36 48.43 -4.01
CA ALA A 827 -12.78 48.09 -4.01
C ALA A 827 -13.33 47.76 -2.61
N LEU A 828 -12.59 46.99 -1.81
CA LEU A 828 -12.95 46.68 -0.42
C LEU A 828 -12.93 47.91 0.49
N SER A 829 -11.98 48.83 0.26
CA SER A 829 -11.90 50.10 0.99
C SER A 829 -13.06 51.04 0.64
N MET A 830 -13.52 51.05 -0.61
CA MET A 830 -14.72 51.79 -1.05
C MET A 830 -16.01 51.20 -0.47
N GLU A 831 -16.16 49.87 -0.42
CA GLU A 831 -17.31 49.22 0.23
C GLU A 831 -17.35 49.49 1.75
N MET A 832 -16.21 49.42 2.44
CA MET A 832 -16.14 49.78 3.87
C MET A 832 -16.32 51.28 4.14
N GLY A 833 -15.92 52.15 3.20
CA GLY A 833 -16.20 53.59 3.23
C GLY A 833 -17.69 53.89 3.09
N ASN A 834 -18.38 53.20 2.17
CA ASN A 834 -19.82 53.36 1.97
C ASN A 834 -20.66 52.85 3.15
N LEU A 835 -20.17 51.82 3.87
CA LEU A 835 -20.77 51.35 5.13
C LEU A 835 -20.60 52.34 6.30
N ARG A 836 -19.58 53.22 6.27
CA ARG A 836 -19.37 54.27 7.28
C ARG A 836 -20.13 55.58 6.99
N ILE A 837 -20.56 55.80 5.74
CA ILE A 837 -21.32 57.00 5.34
C ILE A 837 -22.84 56.84 5.58
N GLY A 838 -23.34 55.62 5.85
CA GLY A 838 -24.75 55.35 6.17
C GLY A 838 -25.20 55.71 7.59
N GLY A 839 -24.39 56.42 8.38
CA GLY A 839 -24.58 56.61 9.82
C GLY A 839 -24.60 58.06 10.31
N SER A 840 -25.21 59.02 9.59
CA SER A 840 -25.47 60.36 10.13
C SER A 840 -26.98 60.64 10.25
N ARG A 841 -27.46 60.57 11.49
CA ARG A 841 -28.82 60.85 11.98
C ARG A 841 -29.35 62.22 11.55
N SER A 842 -30.57 62.24 11.05
CA SER A 842 -31.49 63.38 11.24
C SER A 842 -31.99 63.36 12.69
N GLY A 843 -31.76 64.45 13.43
CA GLY A 843 -32.05 64.52 14.86
C GLY A 843 -32.09 65.95 15.38
N LYS A 844 -33.25 66.58 15.17
CA LYS A 844 -33.81 67.82 15.75
C LYS A 844 -33.02 68.55 16.85
N SER A 845 -32.84 69.84 16.60
CA SER A 845 -32.65 70.90 17.59
C SER A 845 -33.79 70.92 18.63
N LYS A 846 -33.44 70.96 19.92
CA LYS A 846 -34.11 71.78 20.95
C LYS A 846 -33.22 71.98 22.19
N THR A 847 -33.13 73.24 22.55
CA THR A 847 -32.38 73.95 23.59
C THR A 847 -32.78 73.58 25.03
N LYS A 848 -31.83 73.54 25.98
CA LYS A 848 -31.79 74.39 27.22
C LYS A 848 -30.66 74.01 28.18
N TYR A 849 -29.96 75.05 28.65
CA TYR A 849 -29.28 75.28 29.94
C TYR A 849 -29.65 74.27 31.06
N VAL A 850 -28.74 73.74 31.88
CA VAL A 850 -27.59 74.31 32.64
C VAL A 850 -26.46 73.29 32.70
#